data_AF-A0AAD6UVF0-F1
#
_entry.id   AF-A0AAD6UVF0-F1
#
_cell.length_a   1.000
_cell.length_b   1.000
_cell.length_c   1.000
_cell.angle_alpha   90.00
_cell.angle_beta   90.00
_cell.angle_gamma   90.00
#
_symmetry.space_group_name_H-M   'P 1'
#
loop_
_entity.id
_entity.type
_entity.pdbx_description
1 polymer ?
#
loop_
_entity_poly.entity_id
_entity_poly.type
_entity_poly.pdbx_seq_one_letter_code
_entity_poly.pdbx_strand_id
1 'polypeptide(L)'
;MTGQDQCKESKNPGTCPAYSSIAGTIFNDNAVTTMFGGEGLYWVRNRDPSDRFIDIVKSPYVNGGQRSKMPIGLLSPRLTRPQLWLVEQVQDGESFVFRNYDTGTVLDVKDGSSNDGALIVVASYKYTGEDASTQHWKIIWVNDDKKTPYYRIENRKLQTVIDQTTNVMDGVSYSIVSWKLHGGNQQQWSFERAVFPTMYWIVSVPSDRCLQYSPSSTNVAALDMKAKFPSRNQLWYLEDLVDYDGYVRILHVDYEDRPLAPSGADNKSILAGAASTEVNQRWKITDVDMNGIVSIVSAMKDTVLYAETGREQTYTPKGSTDVDTFNNHYHWRLIPCPIPALFWTAAQGRGSGKFIGQSNGKIIASDGAKGELDYTAQWRYVSQGRDPWFTLHNRQTGNALYNSTGTALAADNGTLSDKYYWALDAAGQDYAITNLSTSRVLAYVKGDIQALTGGPTDVDRQWFVNASLPSVPSFALINGMTGMALAYVPGVTPYSVKTASTFNSFRCHWIFQQIGNDASDRPVFVIINKFSDNVLDHWGGTRIEALNADTKDTHHHWRLVPCHKRYFAFVNVATGKYLYDNGDAPTTGSTSETMTTEDRRCCWTVVSRRDGIYDTTILDEDVMYPQQANHHIVKRAPKKPPKGKGKAKAEPSHIPDNPRISQITNRDMLAVIERLIGQVDFDSITDTSARTLAGTGRAEVLRWGLSVPRASQEGWNRDGWLRIDLQGTYVDQNGARMANVQGQFNTNTIFHVIIPVGVTFGRERIRQAMITSLETATTVMLDNPPNTQAGGSQTQPITTARPPGPGAPPAGQYWADAAIRVAGIGLMSMMLL
;
A
#
# COMPACT_ATOMS: atom_id res chain seq x y z
N MET A 1 -71.85 4.47 -15.94
CA MET A 1 -71.49 3.11 -15.49
C MET A 1 -70.59 3.29 -14.25
N THR A 2 -71.12 3.76 -13.12
CA THR A 2 -71.73 2.99 -11.99
C THR A 2 -70.81 1.87 -11.48
N GLY A 3 -70.33 1.85 -10.22
CA GLY A 3 -70.98 2.35 -9.00
C GLY A 3 -70.06 2.87 -7.91
N GLN A 4 -70.63 3.80 -7.15
CA GLN A 4 -70.32 4.10 -5.75
C GLN A 4 -70.98 3.03 -4.86
N ASP A 5 -70.40 2.78 -3.69
CA ASP A 5 -71.19 2.49 -2.49
C ASP A 5 -70.48 3.04 -1.25
N GLN A 6 -71.27 3.71 -0.41
CA GLN A 6 -70.93 4.35 0.86
C GLN A 6 -71.65 3.65 2.03
N CYS A 7 -71.18 3.99 3.25
CA CYS A 7 -71.81 3.86 4.58
C CYS A 7 -71.61 2.51 5.30
N LYS A 8 -71.31 2.43 6.61
CA LYS A 8 -71.76 3.26 7.75
C LYS A 8 -70.75 3.29 8.92
N GLU A 9 -70.87 4.37 9.68
CA GLU A 9 -70.30 4.66 11.00
C GLU A 9 -70.68 3.64 12.09
N SER A 10 -69.81 3.50 13.10
CA SER A 10 -70.26 3.29 14.49
C SER A 10 -69.32 4.01 15.47
N LYS A 11 -69.92 4.75 16.40
CA LYS A 11 -69.30 5.51 17.49
C LYS A 11 -69.23 4.65 18.76
N ASN A 12 -68.10 4.64 19.47
CA ASN A 12 -67.92 5.11 20.87
C ASN A 12 -66.63 4.57 21.54
N PRO A 13 -66.16 5.21 22.63
CA PRO A 13 -64.75 5.52 22.84
C PRO A 13 -64.10 4.76 24.02
N GLY A 14 -62.78 4.87 24.13
CA GLY A 14 -62.06 4.73 25.40
C GLY A 14 -60.85 3.81 25.31
N THR A 15 -59.66 4.40 25.22
CA THR A 15 -58.60 4.41 26.26
C THR A 15 -57.26 4.74 25.60
N CYS A 16 -56.74 5.94 25.89
CA CYS A 16 -55.34 6.29 25.68
C CYS A 16 -54.45 5.48 26.62
N PRO A 17 -53.19 5.26 26.22
CA PRO A 17 -52.11 5.80 27.03
C PRO A 17 -51.13 6.64 26.21
N ALA A 18 -50.54 7.59 26.92
CA ALA A 18 -49.73 8.70 26.45
C ALA A 18 -48.44 8.26 25.72
N TYR A 19 -48.19 8.86 24.55
CA TYR A 19 -46.84 9.01 24.01
C TYR A 19 -46.26 10.32 24.56
N SER A 20 -45.31 10.18 25.49
CA SER A 20 -44.50 11.29 25.97
C SER A 20 -43.59 11.80 24.85
N SER A 21 -43.76 13.05 24.48
CA SER A 21 -42.78 13.85 23.75
C SER A 21 -41.49 13.95 24.57
N ILE A 22 -40.39 13.36 24.09
CA ILE A 22 -39.06 13.70 24.56
C ILE A 22 -38.43 14.60 23.49
N ALA A 23 -38.19 15.83 23.93
CA ALA A 23 -37.50 16.88 23.20
C ALA A 23 -36.17 16.38 22.65
N GLY A 24 -35.86 16.81 21.42
CA GLY A 24 -34.60 16.53 20.75
C GLY A 24 -33.41 17.00 21.57
N THR A 25 -32.63 16.04 22.05
CA THR A 25 -31.27 16.28 22.49
C THR A 25 -30.44 16.51 21.23
N ILE A 26 -30.05 17.77 21.01
CA ILE A 26 -29.01 18.14 20.05
C ILE A 26 -27.74 17.44 20.53
N PHE A 27 -27.35 16.35 19.85
CA PHE A 27 -26.03 15.77 20.04
C PHE A 27 -25.01 16.76 19.47
N ASN A 28 -24.05 17.14 20.30
CA ASN A 28 -22.88 17.90 19.90
C ASN A 28 -22.03 17.00 18.98
N ASP A 29 -22.10 17.22 17.67
CA ASP A 29 -21.37 16.53 16.58
C ASP A 29 -19.86 16.83 16.56
N ASN A 30 -19.23 17.03 17.71
CA ASN A 30 -17.80 17.24 17.80
C ASN A 30 -17.05 15.93 18.05
N ALA A 31 -16.50 15.41 16.94
CA ALA A 31 -15.23 14.69 16.84
C ALA A 31 -15.15 13.25 17.38
N VAL A 32 -15.60 12.28 16.57
CA VAL A 32 -14.82 11.07 16.27
C VAL A 32 -15.00 10.75 14.79
N THR A 33 -14.20 11.37 13.91
CA THR A 33 -14.10 10.98 12.50
C THR A 33 -13.27 9.70 12.44
N THR A 34 -13.92 8.54 12.50
CA THR A 34 -13.30 7.24 12.18
C THR A 34 -12.87 7.28 10.72
N MET A 35 -11.55 7.42 10.49
CA MET A 35 -10.99 7.62 9.16
C MET A 35 -11.01 6.33 8.34
N PHE A 36 -11.57 6.45 7.15
CA PHE A 36 -11.41 5.56 6.00
C PHE A 36 -9.93 5.13 5.81
N GLY A 37 -9.69 3.90 5.31
CA GLY A 37 -8.37 3.25 5.14
C GLY A 37 -7.36 3.93 4.20
N GLY A 38 -7.53 5.22 3.92
CA GLY A 38 -6.58 6.06 3.20
C GLY A 38 -6.61 5.88 1.68
N GLU A 39 -5.60 6.45 1.03
CA GLU A 39 -5.44 6.36 -0.42
C GLU A 39 -5.31 4.90 -0.92
N GLY A 40 -5.85 4.60 -2.09
CA GLY A 40 -5.75 3.24 -2.65
C GLY A 40 -6.65 3.00 -3.86
N LEU A 41 -6.65 1.75 -4.33
CA LEU A 41 -7.56 1.29 -5.38
C LEU A 41 -8.68 0.45 -4.74
N TYR A 42 -9.93 0.81 -5.02
CA TYR A 42 -11.08 0.24 -4.35
C TYR A 42 -12.20 -0.16 -5.31
N TRP A 43 -12.89 -1.23 -4.95
CA TRP A 43 -14.27 -1.47 -5.32
C TRP A 43 -15.17 -0.73 -4.34
N VAL A 44 -16.04 0.14 -4.85
CA VAL A 44 -16.96 0.93 -4.01
C VAL A 44 -18.36 0.35 -4.15
N ARG A 45 -18.86 -0.25 -3.06
CA ARG A 45 -20.04 -1.12 -3.06
C ARG A 45 -21.14 -0.53 -2.22
N ASN A 46 -22.38 -0.51 -2.72
CA ASN A 46 -23.51 -0.02 -1.93
C ASN A 46 -23.89 -1.03 -0.83
N ARG A 47 -24.52 -0.56 0.25
CA ARG A 47 -25.08 -1.46 1.27
C ARG A 47 -26.28 -2.24 0.76
N ASP A 48 -27.14 -1.61 -0.03
CA ASP A 48 -28.38 -2.21 -0.53
C ASP A 48 -28.73 -1.75 -1.96
N PRO A 49 -28.53 -2.62 -2.98
CA PRO A 49 -28.18 -4.03 -2.87
C PRO A 49 -26.67 -4.24 -2.69
N SER A 50 -26.31 -5.21 -1.84
CA SER A 50 -24.93 -5.45 -1.41
C SER A 50 -24.02 -6.10 -2.46
N ASP A 51 -24.54 -6.46 -3.62
CA ASP A 51 -23.82 -7.12 -4.71
C ASP A 51 -23.40 -6.15 -5.83
N ARG A 52 -23.65 -4.84 -5.66
CA ARG A 52 -23.41 -3.85 -6.71
C ARG A 52 -22.36 -2.80 -6.39
N PHE A 53 -21.64 -2.41 -7.43
CA PHE A 53 -20.49 -1.52 -7.37
C PHE A 53 -20.69 -0.30 -8.26
N ILE A 54 -20.14 0.84 -7.84
CA ILE A 54 -20.10 2.07 -8.65
C ILE A 54 -19.36 1.78 -9.97
N ASP A 55 -20.01 2.02 -11.10
CA ASP A 55 -19.50 1.71 -12.44
C ASP A 55 -19.80 2.83 -13.45
N ILE A 56 -18.95 2.98 -14.46
CA ILE A 56 -19.18 3.83 -15.63
C ILE A 56 -20.08 3.07 -16.63
N VAL A 57 -21.30 3.54 -16.79
CA VAL A 57 -22.27 2.93 -17.69
C VAL A 57 -21.85 3.17 -19.14
N LYS A 58 -21.70 2.10 -19.92
CA LYS A 58 -21.33 2.12 -21.35
C LYS A 58 -19.98 2.82 -21.59
N SER A 59 -18.90 2.38 -20.93
CA SER A 59 -17.54 2.85 -21.21
C SER A 59 -17.25 2.76 -22.72
N PRO A 60 -17.17 3.89 -23.45
CA PRO A 60 -17.07 3.88 -24.91
C PRO A 60 -15.60 3.73 -25.33
N TYR A 61 -14.78 2.98 -24.60
CA TYR A 61 -13.36 2.78 -24.95
C TYR A 61 -13.21 1.86 -26.18
N VAL A 62 -13.53 2.47 -27.32
CA VAL A 62 -12.97 2.23 -28.64
C VAL A 62 -12.57 3.63 -29.14
N ASN A 63 -11.29 3.99 -28.93
CA ASN A 63 -10.58 5.10 -29.59
C ASN A 63 -10.94 6.56 -29.23
N GLY A 64 -10.22 7.14 -28.27
CA GLY A 64 -9.70 8.52 -28.34
C GLY A 64 -10.66 9.71 -28.50
N GLY A 65 -11.98 9.51 -28.42
CA GLY A 65 -12.99 10.57 -28.54
C GLY A 65 -13.24 11.35 -27.25
N GLN A 66 -13.81 12.57 -27.38
CA GLN A 66 -14.03 13.52 -26.30
C GLN A 66 -14.57 12.90 -24.99
N ARG A 67 -13.95 13.30 -23.87
CA ARG A 67 -14.31 12.97 -22.48
C ARG A 67 -15.65 13.61 -22.06
N SER A 68 -16.75 13.19 -22.69
CA SER A 68 -18.09 13.62 -22.30
C SER A 68 -18.44 13.12 -20.90
N LYS A 69 -19.32 13.84 -20.20
CA LYS A 69 -19.85 13.44 -18.88
C LYS A 69 -20.57 12.10 -19.02
N MET A 70 -20.03 11.03 -18.47
CA MET A 70 -20.65 9.70 -18.55
C MET A 70 -21.48 9.43 -17.30
N PRO A 71 -22.70 8.88 -17.43
CA PRO A 71 -23.51 8.50 -16.28
C PRO A 71 -22.89 7.31 -15.55
N ILE A 72 -23.08 7.30 -14.23
CA ILE A 72 -22.60 6.25 -13.33
C ILE A 72 -23.79 5.45 -12.83
N GLY A 73 -23.60 4.14 -12.77
CA GLY A 73 -24.62 3.18 -12.35
C GLY A 73 -24.04 2.12 -11.44
N LEU A 74 -24.87 1.11 -11.16
CA LEU A 74 -24.50 -0.02 -10.31
C LEU A 74 -24.62 -1.33 -11.08
N LEU A 75 -23.49 -2.01 -11.26
CA LEU A 75 -23.39 -3.27 -11.99
C LEU A 75 -22.94 -4.42 -11.09
N SER A 76 -23.35 -5.64 -11.47
CA SER A 76 -23.04 -6.93 -10.85
C SER A 76 -22.88 -7.96 -11.97
N PRO A 77 -22.00 -8.97 -11.85
CA PRO A 77 -20.98 -9.19 -10.80
C PRO A 77 -19.69 -8.34 -10.96
N ARG A 78 -18.67 -8.60 -10.12
CA ARG A 78 -17.31 -8.00 -10.19
C ARG A 78 -16.63 -8.41 -11.50
N LEU A 79 -16.82 -7.63 -12.55
CA LEU A 79 -16.50 -8.12 -13.90
C LEU A 79 -15.48 -7.26 -14.64
N THR A 80 -15.35 -5.97 -14.31
CA THR A 80 -14.69 -5.04 -15.23
C THR A 80 -13.91 -3.91 -14.54
N ARG A 81 -12.89 -3.40 -15.23
CA ARG A 81 -12.04 -2.28 -14.76
C ARG A 81 -12.77 -0.94 -14.60
N PRO A 82 -13.83 -0.62 -15.38
CA PRO A 82 -14.68 0.53 -15.13
C PRO A 82 -15.30 0.61 -13.72
N GLN A 83 -15.34 -0.49 -12.97
CA GLN A 83 -15.81 -0.53 -11.57
C GLN A 83 -14.73 -0.20 -10.53
N LEU A 84 -13.48 -0.02 -10.96
CA LEU A 84 -12.34 0.24 -10.07
C LEU A 84 -12.09 1.74 -9.91
N TRP A 85 -11.96 2.17 -8.66
CA TRP A 85 -11.81 3.58 -8.29
C TRP A 85 -10.54 3.79 -7.47
N LEU A 86 -9.66 4.61 -8.00
CA LEU A 86 -8.52 5.17 -7.31
C LEU A 86 -9.02 6.28 -6.38
N VAL A 87 -8.86 6.12 -5.08
CA VAL A 87 -9.21 7.13 -4.09
C VAL A 87 -7.93 7.84 -3.68
N GLU A 88 -7.85 9.12 -4.00
CA GLU A 88 -6.65 9.95 -3.87
C GLU A 88 -6.90 11.11 -2.91
N GLN A 89 -6.02 11.35 -1.96
CA GLN A 89 -6.13 12.48 -1.05
C GLN A 89 -5.72 13.76 -1.80
N VAL A 90 -6.50 14.81 -1.59
CA VAL A 90 -6.21 16.15 -2.10
C VAL A 90 -5.20 16.82 -1.17
N GLN A 91 -4.47 17.84 -1.64
CA GLN A 91 -3.47 18.57 -0.86
C GLN A 91 -4.00 19.19 0.46
N ASP A 92 -5.31 19.28 0.63
CA ASP A 92 -5.93 19.75 1.87
C ASP A 92 -5.83 18.74 3.04
N GLY A 93 -5.46 17.49 2.77
CA GLY A 93 -5.36 16.42 3.77
C GLY A 93 -6.70 15.89 4.30
N GLU A 94 -7.84 16.40 3.83
CA GLU A 94 -9.17 16.03 4.34
C GLU A 94 -10.11 15.48 3.27
N SER A 95 -9.90 15.86 2.02
CA SER A 95 -10.77 15.51 0.91
C SER A 95 -10.10 14.52 -0.03
N PHE A 96 -10.94 13.82 -0.78
CA PHE A 96 -10.53 12.80 -1.72
C PHE A 96 -11.09 13.07 -3.12
N VAL A 97 -10.36 12.61 -4.12
CA VAL A 97 -10.81 12.48 -5.50
C VAL A 97 -10.96 11.00 -5.82
N PHE A 98 -12.07 10.65 -6.46
CA PHE A 98 -12.34 9.29 -6.92
C PHE A 98 -12.08 9.25 -8.42
N ARG A 99 -10.93 8.71 -8.82
CA ARG A 99 -10.52 8.58 -10.21
C ARG A 99 -10.77 7.16 -10.70
N ASN A 100 -11.53 7.03 -11.78
CA ASN A 100 -11.74 5.75 -12.41
C ASN A 100 -10.41 5.19 -12.96
N TYR A 101 -10.14 3.92 -12.66
CA TYR A 101 -8.88 3.26 -13.02
C TYR A 101 -8.71 3.14 -14.54
N ASP A 102 -9.77 2.77 -15.24
CA ASP A 102 -9.77 2.52 -16.69
C ASP A 102 -9.64 3.82 -17.50
N THR A 103 -10.47 4.81 -17.18
CA THR A 103 -10.59 6.04 -17.99
C THR A 103 -9.72 7.19 -17.49
N GLY A 104 -9.25 7.14 -16.23
CA GLY A 104 -8.53 8.24 -15.59
C GLY A 104 -9.36 9.50 -15.29
N THR A 105 -10.66 9.47 -15.58
CA THR A 105 -11.62 10.52 -15.23
C THR A 105 -12.03 10.45 -13.76
N VAL A 106 -12.58 11.52 -13.20
CA VAL A 106 -12.92 11.62 -11.77
C VAL A 106 -14.42 11.79 -11.55
N LEU A 107 -14.93 11.30 -10.41
CA LEU A 107 -16.31 11.56 -9.96
C LEU A 107 -16.56 13.05 -9.83
N ASP A 108 -17.69 13.51 -10.38
CA ASP A 108 -18.13 14.90 -10.38
C ASP A 108 -19.66 14.97 -10.26
N VAL A 109 -20.18 16.07 -9.74
CA VAL A 109 -21.62 16.35 -9.75
C VAL A 109 -21.96 17.09 -11.04
N LYS A 110 -22.89 16.55 -11.82
CA LYS A 110 -23.25 17.10 -13.12
C LYS A 110 -23.65 18.58 -12.99
N ASP A 111 -22.89 19.42 -13.71
CA ASP A 111 -23.09 20.88 -13.76
C ASP A 111 -22.90 21.58 -12.41
N GLY A 112 -22.32 20.88 -11.43
CA GLY A 112 -22.17 21.35 -10.06
C GLY A 112 -23.49 21.65 -9.35
N SER A 113 -24.57 21.00 -9.77
CA SER A 113 -25.92 21.23 -9.22
C SER A 113 -26.05 20.73 -7.78
N SER A 114 -26.57 21.58 -6.90
CA SER A 114 -26.92 21.24 -5.52
C SER A 114 -28.34 20.67 -5.37
N ASN A 115 -29.09 20.52 -6.47
CA ASN A 115 -30.44 19.96 -6.44
C ASN A 115 -30.40 18.47 -6.10
N ASP A 116 -31.35 18.03 -5.28
CA ASP A 116 -31.57 16.62 -4.99
C ASP A 116 -31.84 15.85 -6.29
N GLY A 117 -31.12 14.76 -6.50
CA GLY A 117 -31.21 13.94 -7.71
C GLY A 117 -30.31 14.39 -8.85
N ALA A 118 -29.43 15.38 -8.63
CA ALA A 118 -28.43 15.75 -9.63
C ALA A 118 -27.53 14.55 -9.95
N LEU A 119 -27.34 14.24 -11.24
CA LEU A 119 -26.58 13.07 -11.65
C LEU A 119 -25.11 13.16 -11.21
N ILE A 120 -24.57 12.05 -10.70
CA ILE A 120 -23.11 11.89 -10.60
C ILE A 120 -22.59 11.43 -11.95
N VAL A 121 -21.52 12.05 -12.41
CA VAL A 121 -20.88 11.79 -13.68
C VAL A 121 -19.38 11.60 -13.49
N VAL A 122 -18.70 11.09 -14.51
CA VAL A 122 -17.25 11.23 -14.59
C VAL A 122 -16.84 12.37 -15.52
N ALA A 123 -15.79 13.10 -15.15
CA ALA A 123 -15.24 14.20 -15.93
C ALA A 123 -13.72 14.25 -15.87
N SER A 124 -13.08 15.02 -16.75
CA SER A 124 -11.66 15.36 -16.59
C SER A 124 -11.44 16.03 -15.24
N TYR A 125 -10.37 15.62 -14.54
CA TYR A 125 -9.96 16.29 -13.32
C TYR A 125 -9.56 17.74 -13.62
N LYS A 126 -10.18 18.69 -12.92
CA LYS A 126 -9.84 20.10 -13.02
C LYS A 126 -9.05 20.46 -11.78
N TYR A 127 -7.74 20.63 -11.93
CA TYR A 127 -6.90 21.18 -10.86
C TYR A 127 -7.20 22.67 -10.71
N THR A 128 -8.29 23.00 -10.03
CA THR A 128 -8.62 24.38 -9.65
C THR A 128 -8.08 24.59 -8.24
N GLY A 129 -7.19 25.55 -8.06
CA GLY A 129 -6.60 25.88 -6.75
C GLY A 129 -7.68 26.15 -5.70
N GLU A 130 -7.41 25.70 -4.46
CA GLU A 130 -8.07 25.84 -3.15
C GLU A 130 -9.62 25.88 -3.01
N ASP A 131 -10.39 26.28 -4.02
CA ASP A 131 -11.84 26.28 -3.96
C ASP A 131 -12.39 24.88 -4.21
N ALA A 132 -13.13 24.38 -3.20
CA ALA A 132 -13.79 23.08 -3.15
C ALA A 132 -14.47 22.74 -4.49
N SER A 133 -13.78 21.94 -5.31
CA SER A 133 -14.31 21.43 -6.56
C SER A 133 -15.48 20.50 -6.26
N THR A 134 -16.46 20.43 -7.16
CA THR A 134 -17.51 19.39 -7.11
C THR A 134 -16.96 17.99 -7.34
N GLN A 135 -15.65 17.88 -7.59
CA GLN A 135 -14.88 16.64 -7.72
C GLN A 135 -14.20 16.22 -6.40
N HIS A 136 -14.32 17.01 -5.32
CA HIS A 136 -13.73 16.71 -4.02
C HIS A 136 -14.78 16.16 -3.04
N TRP A 137 -14.42 15.08 -2.36
CA TRP A 137 -15.33 14.27 -1.56
C TRP A 137 -14.74 14.00 -0.17
N LYS A 138 -15.57 14.06 0.87
CA LYS A 138 -15.25 13.55 2.21
C LYS A 138 -15.78 12.13 2.35
N ILE A 139 -15.01 11.26 2.99
CA ILE A 139 -15.42 9.89 3.30
C ILE A 139 -15.61 9.80 4.81
N ILE A 140 -16.85 9.58 5.25
CA ILE A 140 -17.23 9.68 6.65
C ILE A 140 -17.83 8.34 7.07
N TRP A 141 -17.24 7.69 8.07
CA TRP A 141 -17.75 6.44 8.61
C TRP A 141 -19.17 6.61 9.17
N VAL A 142 -20.02 5.60 8.97
CA VAL A 142 -21.42 5.59 9.43
C VAL A 142 -21.64 4.50 10.46
N ASN A 143 -21.34 3.25 10.10
CA ASN A 143 -21.52 2.07 10.95
C ASN A 143 -20.77 0.85 10.40
N ASP A 144 -20.71 -0.21 11.20
CA ASP A 144 -20.27 -1.53 10.76
C ASP A 144 -21.47 -2.48 10.71
N ASP A 145 -21.63 -3.22 9.62
CA ASP A 145 -22.65 -4.28 9.50
C ASP A 145 -21.99 -5.57 9.00
N LYS A 146 -22.18 -6.68 9.74
CA LYS A 146 -21.54 -7.98 9.49
C LYS A 146 -20.03 -7.90 9.24
N LYS A 147 -19.31 -7.15 10.09
CA LYS A 147 -17.85 -6.87 9.99
C LYS A 147 -17.43 -6.09 8.73
N THR A 148 -18.38 -5.54 7.97
CA THR A 148 -18.10 -4.64 6.85
C THR A 148 -18.31 -3.20 7.32
N PRO A 149 -17.30 -2.32 7.23
CA PRO A 149 -17.47 -0.90 7.52
C PRO A 149 -18.20 -0.20 6.36
N TYR A 150 -19.15 0.66 6.71
CA TYR A 150 -19.92 1.48 5.79
C TYR A 150 -19.68 2.96 6.05
N TYR A 151 -19.63 3.72 4.97
CA TYR A 151 -19.28 5.13 4.93
C TYR A 151 -20.30 5.89 4.09
N ARG A 152 -20.47 7.18 4.37
CA ARG A 152 -21.09 8.11 3.44
C ARG A 152 -20.01 8.88 2.67
N ILE A 153 -20.28 9.15 1.40
CA ILE A 153 -19.38 9.91 0.53
C ILE A 153 -20.04 11.26 0.29
N GLU A 154 -19.48 12.32 0.85
CA GLU A 154 -20.08 13.66 0.92
C GLU A 154 -19.33 14.64 0.03
N ASN A 155 -20.00 15.35 -0.86
CA ASN A 155 -19.39 16.35 -1.71
C ASN A 155 -18.95 17.56 -0.88
N ARG A 156 -17.65 17.91 -0.95
CA ARG A 156 -17.09 18.99 -0.13
C ARG A 156 -17.76 20.33 -0.41
N LYS A 157 -18.05 20.64 -1.68
CA LYS A 157 -18.63 21.92 -2.08
C LYS A 157 -20.12 22.00 -1.77
N LEU A 158 -20.85 20.96 -2.16
CA LEU A 158 -22.31 20.99 -2.18
C LEU A 158 -22.94 20.50 -0.88
N GLN A 159 -22.18 19.82 -0.01
CA GLN A 159 -22.66 19.23 1.24
C GLN A 159 -23.81 18.22 1.00
N THR A 160 -23.85 17.62 -0.18
CA THR A 160 -24.72 16.50 -0.57
C THR A 160 -23.94 15.20 -0.52
N VAL A 161 -24.62 14.06 -0.47
CA VAL A 161 -23.99 12.73 -0.46
C VAL A 161 -24.28 11.96 -1.74
N ILE A 162 -23.41 10.99 -2.04
CA ILE A 162 -23.65 10.00 -3.10
C ILE A 162 -24.78 9.06 -2.67
N ASP A 163 -25.80 8.98 -3.50
CA ASP A 163 -27.04 8.24 -3.28
C ASP A 163 -27.35 7.35 -4.49
N GLN A 164 -27.90 6.17 -4.23
CA GLN A 164 -28.41 5.27 -5.24
C GLN A 164 -29.93 5.40 -5.38
N THR A 165 -30.40 5.66 -6.60
CA THR A 165 -31.83 5.73 -6.94
C THR A 165 -32.22 4.71 -8.02
N THR A 166 -33.44 4.18 -7.92
CA THR A 166 -34.05 3.31 -8.94
C THR A 166 -34.62 4.19 -10.06
N ASN A 167 -33.78 4.71 -10.95
CA ASN A 167 -34.26 5.49 -12.10
C ASN A 167 -33.97 4.77 -13.41
N VAL A 168 -35.02 4.54 -14.19
CA VAL A 168 -35.11 3.57 -15.31
C VAL A 168 -34.72 4.18 -16.66
N MET A 169 -34.34 5.46 -16.72
CA MET A 169 -34.34 6.19 -17.99
C MET A 169 -33.30 5.71 -19.03
N ASP A 170 -32.23 5.00 -18.63
CA ASP A 170 -31.12 4.64 -19.54
C ASP A 170 -30.83 3.13 -19.69
N GLY A 171 -31.72 2.27 -19.20
CA GLY A 171 -31.55 0.81 -19.28
C GLY A 171 -30.59 0.20 -18.25
N VAL A 172 -30.15 0.99 -17.25
CA VAL A 172 -29.49 0.51 -16.03
C VAL A 172 -30.52 0.51 -14.90
N SER A 173 -30.57 -0.54 -14.09
CA SER A 173 -31.59 -0.67 -13.03
C SER A 173 -31.44 0.33 -11.88
N TYR A 174 -30.27 0.97 -11.75
CA TYR A 174 -29.94 1.90 -10.67
C TYR A 174 -29.01 3.01 -11.18
N SER A 175 -29.31 4.26 -10.82
CA SER A 175 -28.48 5.44 -11.10
C SER A 175 -27.85 5.96 -9.81
N ILE A 176 -26.68 6.59 -9.94
CA ILE A 176 -26.02 7.29 -8.83
C ILE A 176 -26.25 8.80 -8.94
N VAL A 177 -26.74 9.40 -7.87
CA VAL A 177 -27.11 10.82 -7.79
C VAL A 177 -26.52 11.49 -6.56
N SER A 178 -26.46 12.81 -6.61
CA SER A 178 -26.20 13.70 -5.48
C SER A 178 -27.52 13.98 -4.77
N TRP A 179 -27.58 13.73 -3.47
CA TRP A 179 -28.79 13.93 -2.67
C TRP A 179 -28.45 14.47 -1.28
N LYS A 180 -29.39 15.16 -0.61
CA LYS A 180 -29.23 15.50 0.80
C LYS A 180 -29.12 14.25 1.69
N LEU A 181 -28.36 14.36 2.77
CA LEU A 181 -28.25 13.29 3.75
C LEU A 181 -29.63 12.96 4.36
N HIS A 182 -30.07 11.71 4.18
CA HIS A 182 -31.26 11.16 4.83
C HIS A 182 -30.97 9.82 5.55
N GLY A 183 -29.71 9.36 5.53
CA GLY A 183 -29.24 8.21 6.32
C GLY A 183 -29.68 6.83 5.83
N GLY A 184 -30.27 6.75 4.63
CA GLY A 184 -30.75 5.48 4.08
C GLY A 184 -29.60 4.56 3.67
N ASN A 185 -29.86 3.26 3.54
CA ASN A 185 -28.85 2.27 3.13
C ASN A 185 -28.26 2.59 1.75
N GLN A 186 -29.03 3.23 0.87
CA GLN A 186 -28.61 3.69 -0.44
C GLN A 186 -27.52 4.79 -0.41
N GLN A 187 -27.30 5.44 0.74
CA GLN A 187 -26.25 6.44 0.96
C GLN A 187 -25.01 5.85 1.68
N GLN A 188 -25.01 4.54 1.91
CA GLN A 188 -23.97 3.85 2.67
C GLN A 188 -23.15 2.95 1.75
N TRP A 189 -21.84 3.16 1.78
CA TRP A 189 -20.88 2.60 0.84
C TRP A 189 -19.78 1.87 1.60
N SER A 190 -19.48 0.63 1.22
CA SER A 190 -18.30 -0.10 1.70
C SER A 190 -17.19 0.00 0.67
N PHE A 191 -15.95 0.08 1.14
CA PHE A 191 -14.76 0.11 0.31
C PHE A 191 -14.00 -1.21 0.45
N GLU A 192 -13.80 -1.89 -0.66
CA GLU A 192 -13.03 -3.13 -0.71
C GLU A 192 -11.77 -2.91 -1.54
N ARG A 193 -10.60 -3.08 -0.92
CA ARG A 193 -9.31 -2.87 -1.61
C ARG A 193 -9.20 -3.83 -2.79
N ALA A 194 -8.91 -3.30 -3.96
CA ALA A 194 -8.83 -4.08 -5.18
C ALA A 194 -7.49 -4.82 -5.26
N VAL A 195 -7.57 -6.13 -5.45
CA VAL A 195 -6.43 -7.03 -5.64
C VAL A 195 -6.60 -7.68 -7.01
N PHE A 196 -5.62 -7.51 -7.91
CA PHE A 196 -5.61 -8.29 -9.15
C PHE A 196 -4.94 -9.65 -8.89
N PRO A 197 -5.49 -10.76 -9.40
CA PRO A 197 -4.81 -12.03 -9.35
C PRO A 197 -3.47 -11.94 -10.08
N THR A 198 -2.48 -12.69 -9.59
CA THR A 198 -1.18 -12.82 -10.25
C THR A 198 -1.39 -13.47 -11.61
N MET A 199 -0.88 -12.83 -12.66
CA MET A 199 -0.85 -13.40 -14.01
C MET A 199 0.38 -14.28 -14.14
N TYR A 200 0.23 -15.45 -14.76
CA TYR A 200 1.31 -16.39 -14.96
C TYR A 200 1.55 -16.66 -16.43
N TRP A 201 2.83 -16.77 -16.76
CA TRP A 201 3.29 -17.44 -17.94
C TRP A 201 3.62 -18.89 -17.60
N ILE A 202 2.91 -19.82 -18.21
CA ILE A 202 3.08 -21.25 -17.96
C ILE A 202 4.00 -21.82 -19.03
N VAL A 203 5.26 -22.08 -18.67
CA VAL A 203 6.33 -22.43 -19.62
C VAL A 203 6.76 -23.88 -19.43
N SER A 204 6.74 -24.67 -20.50
CA SER A 204 7.25 -26.03 -20.50
C SER A 204 8.76 -26.04 -20.32
N VAL A 205 9.26 -26.77 -19.31
CA VAL A 205 10.70 -26.91 -19.03
C VAL A 205 11.52 -27.46 -20.22
N PRO A 206 11.12 -28.55 -20.89
CA PRO A 206 11.97 -29.19 -21.92
C PRO A 206 12.01 -28.42 -23.23
N SER A 207 10.98 -27.65 -23.56
CA SER A 207 10.88 -26.95 -24.84
C SER A 207 11.09 -25.44 -24.72
N ASP A 208 11.06 -24.89 -23.50
CA ASP A 208 10.94 -23.46 -23.22
C ASP A 208 9.81 -22.77 -24.01
N ARG A 209 8.77 -23.54 -24.36
CA ARG A 209 7.55 -23.04 -25.02
C ARG A 209 6.47 -22.79 -24.00
N CYS A 210 5.61 -21.83 -24.27
CA CYS A 210 4.59 -21.40 -23.35
C CYS A 210 3.19 -21.86 -23.76
N LEU A 211 2.36 -22.11 -22.75
CA LEU A 211 0.96 -22.42 -22.93
C LEU A 211 0.24 -21.19 -23.47
N GLN A 212 -0.44 -21.37 -24.60
CA GLN A 212 -1.11 -20.31 -25.33
C GLN A 212 -2.56 -20.70 -25.63
N TYR A 213 -3.49 -19.78 -25.44
CA TYR A 213 -4.85 -19.89 -25.92
C TYR A 213 -4.92 -19.59 -27.42
N SER A 214 -5.50 -20.53 -28.18
CA SER A 214 -5.77 -20.34 -29.61
C SER A 214 -7.28 -20.31 -29.83
N PRO A 215 -7.87 -19.15 -30.22
CA PRO A 215 -9.32 -18.99 -30.42
C PRO A 215 -9.82 -19.65 -31.72
N SER A 216 -9.29 -20.81 -32.10
CA SER A 216 -9.83 -21.62 -33.21
C SER A 216 -11.23 -22.15 -32.85
N SER A 217 -11.93 -22.75 -33.82
CA SER A 217 -13.29 -23.30 -33.64
C SER A 217 -13.43 -24.33 -32.51
N THR A 218 -12.31 -24.86 -32.00
CA THR A 218 -12.26 -25.84 -30.91
C THR A 218 -11.72 -25.29 -29.58
N ASN A 219 -11.33 -23.99 -29.50
CA ASN A 219 -10.76 -23.34 -28.31
C ASN A 219 -9.58 -24.14 -27.69
N VAL A 220 -8.64 -24.55 -28.54
CA VAL A 220 -7.52 -25.43 -28.15
C VAL A 220 -6.42 -24.63 -27.45
N ALA A 221 -5.85 -25.20 -26.39
CA ALA A 221 -4.57 -24.74 -25.86
C ALA A 221 -3.44 -25.24 -26.77
N ALA A 222 -2.54 -24.36 -27.15
CA ALA A 222 -1.37 -24.63 -27.97
C ALA A 222 -0.07 -24.37 -27.17
N LEU A 223 1.07 -24.78 -27.73
CA LEU A 223 2.38 -24.38 -27.23
C LEU A 223 3.09 -23.53 -28.29
N ASP A 224 3.42 -22.30 -27.93
CA ASP A 224 4.12 -21.36 -28.82
C ASP A 224 5.50 -20.99 -28.26
N MET A 225 6.34 -20.44 -29.14
CA MET A 225 7.64 -19.92 -28.73
C MET A 225 7.45 -18.83 -27.68
N LYS A 226 8.24 -18.96 -26.62
CA LYS A 226 8.38 -17.94 -25.59
C LYS A 226 8.98 -16.69 -26.24
N ALA A 227 8.16 -15.66 -26.43
CA ALA A 227 8.63 -14.36 -26.90
C ALA A 227 9.47 -13.64 -25.83
N LYS A 228 9.96 -12.43 -26.07
CA LYS A 228 10.61 -11.64 -25.00
C LYS A 228 9.59 -11.21 -23.93
N PHE A 229 8.37 -10.91 -24.35
CA PHE A 229 7.24 -10.56 -23.50
C PHE A 229 6.07 -11.48 -23.82
N PRO A 230 5.32 -11.97 -22.82
CA PRO A 230 4.16 -12.79 -23.09
C PRO A 230 3.13 -11.96 -23.86
N SER A 231 2.62 -12.52 -24.96
CA SER A 231 1.40 -12.00 -25.56
C SER A 231 0.22 -12.33 -24.66
N ARG A 232 -0.85 -11.56 -24.77
CA ARG A 232 -2.06 -11.72 -23.94
C ARG A 232 -2.63 -13.13 -23.94
N ASN A 233 -2.58 -13.80 -25.09
CA ASN A 233 -3.03 -15.18 -25.24
C ASN A 233 -2.13 -16.22 -24.55
N GLN A 234 -0.98 -15.82 -24.01
CA GLN A 234 -0.05 -16.67 -23.26
C GLN A 234 -0.17 -16.48 -21.73
N LEU A 235 -1.14 -15.66 -21.29
CA LEU A 235 -1.34 -15.32 -19.89
C LEU A 235 -2.51 -16.05 -19.27
N TRP A 236 -2.28 -16.51 -18.05
CA TRP A 236 -3.23 -17.31 -17.29
C TRP A 236 -3.36 -16.81 -15.86
N TYR A 237 -4.57 -16.86 -15.31
CA TYR A 237 -4.83 -16.76 -13.88
C TYR A 237 -4.91 -18.15 -13.27
N LEU A 238 -4.48 -18.25 -12.02
CA LEU A 238 -4.75 -19.42 -11.18
C LEU A 238 -5.84 -19.00 -10.20
N GLU A 239 -7.07 -19.44 -10.44
CA GLU A 239 -8.20 -19.22 -9.55
C GLU A 239 -8.30 -20.38 -8.56
N ASP A 240 -8.10 -20.12 -7.28
CA ASP A 240 -8.25 -21.14 -6.27
C ASP A 240 -9.71 -21.52 -6.03
N LEU A 241 -9.95 -22.83 -5.95
CA LEU A 241 -11.27 -23.38 -5.73
C LEU A 241 -11.52 -23.56 -4.24
N VAL A 242 -12.26 -22.62 -3.66
CA VAL A 242 -12.63 -22.56 -2.24
C VAL A 242 -13.12 -23.90 -1.69
N ASP A 243 -13.99 -24.58 -2.44
CA ASP A 243 -14.61 -25.83 -2.03
C ASP A 243 -13.73 -27.06 -2.26
N TYR A 244 -12.56 -26.89 -2.90
CA TYR A 244 -11.66 -27.97 -3.33
C TYR A 244 -10.21 -27.63 -3.02
N ASP A 245 -9.83 -27.79 -1.75
CA ASP A 245 -8.51 -27.47 -1.23
C ASP A 245 -7.35 -28.03 -2.09
N GLY A 246 -6.39 -27.15 -2.40
CA GLY A 246 -5.22 -27.48 -3.21
C GLY A 246 -5.48 -27.60 -4.72
N TYR A 247 -6.70 -27.31 -5.18
CA TYR A 247 -7.04 -27.25 -6.60
C TYR A 247 -7.29 -25.81 -7.05
N VAL A 248 -6.87 -25.54 -8.29
CA VAL A 248 -7.07 -24.29 -9.00
C VAL A 248 -7.80 -24.54 -10.33
N ARG A 249 -8.46 -23.51 -10.84
CA ARG A 249 -8.77 -23.38 -12.26
C ARG A 249 -7.69 -22.53 -12.92
N ILE A 250 -7.23 -22.98 -14.08
CA ILE A 250 -6.30 -22.23 -14.91
C ILE A 250 -7.15 -21.46 -15.92
N LEU A 251 -7.37 -20.17 -15.68
CA LEU A 251 -8.26 -19.32 -16.47
C LEU A 251 -7.45 -18.49 -17.47
N HIS A 252 -7.95 -18.36 -18.69
CA HIS A 252 -7.34 -17.45 -19.64
C HIS A 252 -7.62 -16.00 -19.24
N VAL A 253 -6.63 -15.10 -19.41
CA VAL A 253 -6.76 -13.70 -18.97
C VAL A 253 -7.97 -12.96 -19.56
N ASP A 254 -8.41 -13.31 -20.78
CA ASP A 254 -9.55 -12.67 -21.47
C ASP A 254 -10.90 -13.33 -21.27
N TYR A 255 -10.88 -14.60 -20.88
CA TYR A 255 -12.05 -15.43 -20.84
C TYR A 255 -12.00 -16.14 -19.49
N GLU A 256 -12.30 -15.39 -18.43
CA GLU A 256 -12.41 -15.91 -17.06
C GLU A 256 -13.50 -16.99 -16.97
N ASP A 257 -14.44 -17.00 -17.92
CA ASP A 257 -15.41 -18.06 -18.13
C ASP A 257 -14.86 -19.25 -18.92
N ARG A 258 -13.55 -19.32 -19.22
CA ARG A 258 -12.94 -20.41 -20.00
C ARG A 258 -11.73 -21.06 -19.32
N PRO A 259 -11.95 -21.90 -18.29
CA PRO A 259 -10.90 -22.69 -17.68
C PRO A 259 -10.31 -23.73 -18.64
N LEU A 260 -9.02 -23.97 -18.45
CA LEU A 260 -8.30 -25.09 -19.05
C LEU A 260 -8.89 -26.42 -18.57
N ALA A 261 -9.09 -27.38 -19.46
CA ALA A 261 -9.67 -28.68 -19.17
C ALA A 261 -9.11 -29.76 -20.10
N PRO A 262 -8.82 -30.97 -19.60
CA PRO A 262 -8.72 -32.15 -20.45
C PRO A 262 -10.07 -32.42 -21.12
N SER A 263 -10.01 -32.86 -22.37
CA SER A 263 -11.17 -33.14 -23.21
C SER A 263 -11.03 -34.52 -23.88
N GLY A 264 -12.17 -35.06 -24.30
CA GLY A 264 -12.27 -36.39 -24.90
C GLY A 264 -12.30 -37.52 -23.86
N ALA A 265 -12.62 -38.74 -24.31
CA ALA A 265 -12.67 -39.91 -23.42
C ALA A 265 -11.28 -40.38 -22.96
N ASP A 266 -10.23 -40.01 -23.71
CA ASP A 266 -8.83 -40.34 -23.45
C ASP A 266 -8.07 -39.24 -22.71
N ASN A 267 -8.73 -38.10 -22.40
CA ASN A 267 -8.16 -36.92 -21.76
C ASN A 267 -6.92 -36.36 -22.48
N LYS A 268 -6.67 -36.69 -23.75
CA LYS A 268 -5.42 -36.34 -24.43
C LYS A 268 -5.39 -34.90 -24.88
N SER A 269 -6.52 -34.30 -25.24
CA SER A 269 -6.57 -32.93 -25.74
C SER A 269 -6.88 -31.94 -24.62
N ILE A 270 -6.16 -30.82 -24.59
CA ILE A 270 -6.36 -29.75 -23.60
C ILE A 270 -7.08 -28.56 -24.26
N LEU A 271 -8.24 -28.19 -23.72
CA LEU A 271 -9.09 -27.11 -24.25
C LEU A 271 -9.28 -26.02 -23.19
N ALA A 272 -9.58 -24.80 -23.61
CA ALA A 272 -10.12 -23.75 -22.74
C ALA A 272 -11.61 -23.58 -23.04
N GLY A 273 -12.44 -24.33 -22.34
CA GLY A 273 -13.89 -24.44 -22.58
C GLY A 273 -14.71 -23.68 -21.53
N ALA A 274 -16.01 -23.50 -21.76
CA ALA A 274 -16.89 -22.78 -20.85
C ALA A 274 -16.82 -23.31 -19.40
N ALA A 275 -16.78 -22.39 -18.45
CA ALA A 275 -16.66 -22.68 -17.04
C ALA A 275 -17.84 -23.54 -16.59
N SER A 276 -17.52 -24.63 -15.92
CA SER A 276 -18.48 -25.57 -15.35
C SER A 276 -18.02 -25.98 -13.95
N THR A 277 -18.88 -26.69 -13.25
CA THR A 277 -18.51 -27.31 -11.96
C THR A 277 -17.83 -28.66 -12.15
N GLU A 278 -17.47 -29.05 -13.38
CA GLU A 278 -16.91 -30.36 -13.68
C GLU A 278 -15.51 -30.54 -13.08
N VAL A 279 -15.13 -31.79 -12.83
CA VAL A 279 -13.88 -32.17 -12.17
C VAL A 279 -12.67 -32.01 -13.09
N ASN A 280 -12.86 -32.10 -14.41
CA ASN A 280 -11.81 -31.94 -15.42
C ASN A 280 -11.22 -30.51 -15.47
N GLN A 281 -11.96 -29.49 -15.03
CA GLN A 281 -11.49 -28.11 -14.98
C GLN A 281 -10.62 -27.79 -13.75
N ARG A 282 -10.41 -28.76 -12.88
CA ARG A 282 -9.71 -28.59 -11.60
C ARG A 282 -8.32 -29.16 -11.71
N TRP A 283 -7.33 -28.37 -11.34
CA TRP A 283 -5.91 -28.70 -11.47
C TRP A 283 -5.21 -28.56 -10.13
N LYS A 284 -4.39 -29.52 -9.77
CA LYS A 284 -3.50 -29.48 -8.63
C LYS A 284 -2.09 -29.13 -9.13
N ILE A 285 -1.50 -28.09 -8.57
CA ILE A 285 -0.12 -27.72 -8.87
C ILE A 285 0.78 -28.34 -7.80
N THR A 286 1.68 -29.22 -8.23
CA THR A 286 2.56 -29.99 -7.34
C THR A 286 4.01 -29.62 -7.61
N ASP A 287 4.73 -29.17 -6.59
CA ASP A 287 6.16 -28.88 -6.71
C ASP A 287 6.94 -30.16 -7.04
N VAL A 288 7.81 -30.06 -8.04
CA VAL A 288 8.71 -31.14 -8.46
C VAL A 288 10.08 -30.96 -7.81
N ASP A 289 10.57 -29.71 -7.74
CA ASP A 289 11.85 -29.35 -7.13
C ASP A 289 11.83 -27.99 -6.43
N MET A 290 12.95 -27.61 -5.82
CA MET A 290 13.10 -26.33 -5.12
C MET A 290 13.32 -25.12 -6.06
N ASN A 291 13.42 -25.33 -7.37
CA ASN A 291 13.71 -24.28 -8.36
C ASN A 291 12.43 -23.69 -8.97
N GLY A 292 11.26 -23.93 -8.36
CA GLY A 292 9.97 -23.46 -8.87
C GLY A 292 9.46 -24.24 -10.07
N ILE A 293 9.95 -25.47 -10.28
CA ILE A 293 9.40 -26.39 -11.27
C ILE A 293 8.21 -27.13 -10.68
N VAL A 294 7.11 -27.18 -11.45
CA VAL A 294 5.84 -27.78 -11.02
C VAL A 294 5.34 -28.81 -12.02
N SER A 295 4.50 -29.72 -11.53
CA SER A 295 3.60 -30.56 -12.33
C SER A 295 2.17 -30.10 -12.13
N ILE A 296 1.40 -30.07 -13.22
CA ILE A 296 0.01 -29.61 -13.24
C ILE A 296 -0.87 -30.83 -13.47
N VAL A 297 -1.60 -31.25 -12.44
CA VAL A 297 -2.30 -32.55 -12.39
C VAL A 297 -3.81 -32.33 -12.32
N SER A 298 -4.57 -32.78 -13.30
CA SER A 298 -6.03 -32.68 -13.29
C SER A 298 -6.62 -33.56 -12.19
N ALA A 299 -7.65 -33.07 -11.50
CA ALA A 299 -8.44 -33.88 -10.57
C ALA A 299 -9.13 -35.07 -11.27
N MET A 300 -9.29 -35.01 -12.59
CA MET A 300 -9.85 -36.11 -13.37
C MET A 300 -8.77 -37.16 -13.69
N LYS A 301 -8.87 -38.33 -13.04
CA LYS A 301 -8.02 -39.50 -13.27
C LYS A 301 -6.50 -39.22 -13.12
N ASP A 302 -6.14 -38.26 -12.28
CA ASP A 302 -4.75 -37.81 -12.07
C ASP A 302 -4.01 -37.51 -13.39
N THR A 303 -4.73 -36.96 -14.37
CA THR A 303 -4.17 -36.67 -15.70
C THR A 303 -3.17 -35.52 -15.60
N VAL A 304 -1.89 -35.75 -15.91
CA VAL A 304 -0.84 -34.74 -15.87
C VAL A 304 -0.79 -33.99 -17.20
N LEU A 305 -0.73 -32.65 -17.13
CA LEU A 305 -0.48 -31.80 -18.27
C LEU A 305 0.98 -31.96 -18.73
N TYR A 306 1.20 -32.33 -19.99
CA TYR A 306 2.53 -32.54 -20.55
C TYR A 306 2.67 -31.91 -21.93
N ALA A 307 3.90 -31.55 -22.28
CA ALA A 307 4.23 -31.01 -23.60
C ALA A 307 4.73 -32.14 -24.50
N GLU A 308 3.88 -32.61 -25.42
CA GLU A 308 4.26 -33.66 -26.36
C GLU A 308 5.08 -33.08 -27.51
N THR A 309 6.22 -33.68 -27.78
CA THR A 309 7.03 -33.38 -28.97
C THR A 309 6.53 -34.20 -30.16
N GLY A 310 5.91 -33.55 -31.14
CA GLY A 310 5.53 -34.16 -32.42
C GLY A 310 6.75 -34.45 -33.30
N ARG A 311 6.56 -35.29 -34.33
CA ARG A 311 7.62 -35.68 -35.29
C ARG A 311 8.23 -34.49 -36.06
N GLU A 312 7.51 -33.38 -36.13
CA GLU A 312 7.92 -32.14 -36.82
C GLU A 312 8.40 -31.04 -35.85
N GLN A 313 8.73 -31.39 -34.60
CA GLN A 313 8.99 -30.42 -33.50
C GLN A 313 7.81 -29.47 -33.24
N THR A 314 6.60 -29.87 -33.65
CA THR A 314 5.36 -29.25 -33.21
C THR A 314 5.07 -29.71 -31.79
N TYR A 315 4.88 -28.75 -30.88
CA TYR A 315 4.59 -29.05 -29.49
C TYR A 315 3.11 -28.84 -29.23
N THR A 316 2.45 -29.82 -28.62
CA THR A 316 1.03 -29.70 -28.24
C THR A 316 0.86 -30.04 -26.76
N PRO A 317 0.04 -29.27 -26.02
CA PRO A 317 -0.27 -29.61 -24.65
C PRO A 317 -1.24 -30.79 -24.65
N LYS A 318 -0.91 -31.83 -23.89
CA LYS A 318 -1.71 -33.04 -23.78
C LYS A 318 -1.88 -33.47 -22.32
N GLY A 319 -2.91 -34.27 -22.08
CA GLY A 319 -3.08 -35.00 -20.83
C GLY A 319 -2.49 -36.39 -20.93
N SER A 320 -1.75 -36.83 -19.91
CA SER A 320 -1.29 -38.21 -19.75
C SER A 320 -1.76 -38.78 -18.42
N THR A 321 -2.18 -40.05 -18.44
CA THR A 321 -2.44 -40.83 -17.23
C THR A 321 -1.27 -41.77 -16.90
N ASP A 322 -0.20 -41.75 -17.70
CA ASP A 322 1.01 -42.53 -17.49
C ASP A 322 2.02 -41.66 -16.70
N VAL A 323 1.96 -41.82 -15.38
CA VAL A 323 2.54 -40.90 -14.40
C VAL A 323 3.98 -41.31 -14.09
N ASP A 324 4.89 -41.14 -15.04
CA ASP A 324 6.32 -41.04 -14.72
C ASP A 324 6.68 -39.57 -14.51
N THR A 325 6.36 -39.02 -13.33
CA THR A 325 6.61 -37.63 -12.95
C THR A 325 8.08 -37.23 -12.98
N PHE A 326 9.01 -38.17 -13.14
CA PHE A 326 10.44 -37.87 -13.31
C PHE A 326 10.78 -37.43 -14.74
N ASN A 327 9.89 -37.64 -15.71
CA ASN A 327 10.13 -37.16 -17.05
C ASN A 327 9.88 -35.65 -17.16
N ASN A 328 10.90 -34.91 -17.59
CA ASN A 328 10.85 -33.46 -17.74
C ASN A 328 9.73 -32.98 -18.69
N HIS A 329 9.16 -33.84 -19.53
CA HIS A 329 7.96 -33.54 -20.34
C HIS A 329 6.71 -33.15 -19.52
N TYR A 330 6.66 -33.52 -18.24
CA TYR A 330 5.59 -33.19 -17.29
C TYR A 330 5.87 -31.94 -16.44
N HIS A 331 6.99 -31.27 -16.68
CA HIS A 331 7.47 -30.18 -15.84
C HIS A 331 7.22 -28.82 -16.49
N TRP A 332 6.73 -27.90 -15.67
CA TRP A 332 6.36 -26.54 -16.04
C TRP A 332 7.01 -25.54 -15.10
N ARG A 333 7.25 -24.32 -15.58
CA ARG A 333 7.58 -23.16 -14.77
C ARG A 333 6.39 -22.22 -14.77
N LEU A 334 6.00 -21.78 -13.58
CA LEU A 334 5.02 -20.71 -13.42
C LEU A 334 5.80 -19.41 -13.24
N ILE A 335 5.94 -18.64 -14.31
CA ILE A 335 6.66 -17.37 -14.26
C ILE A 335 5.63 -16.26 -13.98
N PRO A 336 5.60 -15.66 -12.78
CA PRO A 336 4.67 -14.59 -12.49
C PRO A 336 5.02 -13.38 -13.36
N CYS A 337 4.02 -12.82 -14.05
CA CYS A 337 4.19 -11.57 -14.76
C CYS A 337 4.21 -10.41 -13.76
N PRO A 338 5.24 -9.56 -13.77
CA PRO A 338 5.31 -8.44 -12.87
C PRO A 338 4.17 -7.46 -13.14
N ILE A 339 3.34 -7.24 -12.12
CA ILE A 339 2.31 -6.21 -12.13
C ILE A 339 2.76 -5.15 -11.13
N PRO A 340 3.00 -3.90 -11.57
CA PRO A 340 3.33 -2.80 -10.67
C PRO A 340 2.18 -2.55 -9.71
N ALA A 341 2.45 -1.87 -8.60
CA ALA A 341 1.37 -1.44 -7.72
C ALA A 341 0.35 -0.61 -8.50
N LEU A 342 -0.94 -0.85 -8.24
CA LEU A 342 -2.04 -0.27 -9.01
C LEU A 342 -2.36 1.17 -8.61
N PHE A 343 -1.61 1.68 -7.64
CA PHE A 343 -1.65 3.05 -7.16
C PHE A 343 -0.56 3.89 -7.84
N TRP A 344 -0.25 5.06 -7.28
CA TRP A 344 0.95 5.81 -7.66
C TRP A 344 2.20 5.01 -7.32
N THR A 345 3.16 5.02 -8.23
CA THR A 345 4.42 4.29 -8.15
C THR A 345 5.57 5.22 -8.48
N ALA A 346 6.73 4.95 -7.89
CA ALA A 346 7.98 5.58 -8.27
C ALA A 346 8.89 4.50 -8.85
N ALA A 347 9.62 4.84 -9.91
CA ALA A 347 10.63 3.98 -10.51
C ALA A 347 12.00 4.61 -10.25
N GLN A 348 12.83 3.94 -9.45
CA GLN A 348 14.17 4.39 -9.08
C GLN A 348 15.23 3.54 -9.76
N GLY A 349 16.20 4.17 -10.42
CA GLY A 349 17.30 3.48 -11.09
C GLY A 349 18.22 2.82 -10.07
N ARG A 350 18.60 1.56 -10.28
CA ARG A 350 19.46 0.82 -9.36
C ARG A 350 20.88 1.38 -9.32
N GLY A 351 21.49 1.58 -10.49
CA GLY A 351 22.86 2.13 -10.58
C GLY A 351 22.95 3.59 -10.17
N SER A 352 21.88 4.36 -10.40
CA SER A 352 21.89 5.80 -10.23
C SER A 352 21.14 6.31 -9.02
N GLY A 353 20.25 5.55 -8.38
CA GLY A 353 19.36 6.05 -7.34
C GLY A 353 18.43 7.20 -7.75
N LYS A 354 18.36 7.58 -9.04
CA LYS A 354 17.49 8.65 -9.56
C LYS A 354 16.12 8.10 -9.88
N PHE A 355 15.11 8.94 -9.74
CA PHE A 355 13.75 8.61 -10.15
C PHE A 355 13.48 9.06 -11.58
N ILE A 356 12.61 8.32 -12.28
CA ILE A 356 12.03 8.80 -13.53
C ILE A 356 11.07 9.93 -13.17
N GLY A 357 11.33 11.14 -13.66
CA GLY A 357 10.48 12.32 -13.41
C GLY A 357 9.96 12.95 -14.69
N GLN A 358 8.95 13.81 -14.56
CA GLN A 358 8.50 14.68 -15.64
C GLN A 358 8.32 16.12 -15.15
N SER A 359 8.99 17.06 -15.81
CA SER A 359 8.83 18.49 -15.54
C SER A 359 8.70 19.27 -16.84
N ASN A 360 7.73 20.18 -16.91
CA ASN A 360 7.45 21.02 -18.08
C ASN A 360 7.34 20.21 -19.39
N GLY A 361 6.69 19.04 -19.33
CA GLY A 361 6.50 18.14 -20.47
C GLY A 361 7.74 17.31 -20.86
N LYS A 362 8.90 17.55 -20.25
CA LYS A 362 10.14 16.78 -20.49
C LYS A 362 10.33 15.70 -19.44
N ILE A 363 10.89 14.58 -19.87
CA ILE A 363 11.34 13.54 -18.94
C ILE A 363 12.67 14.00 -18.34
N ILE A 364 12.81 13.83 -17.04
CA ILE A 364 13.97 14.26 -16.28
C ILE A 364 14.42 13.13 -15.35
N ALA A 365 15.70 13.12 -15.00
CA ALA A 365 16.17 12.39 -13.83
C ALA A 365 15.81 13.21 -12.60
N SER A 366 14.83 12.77 -11.82
CA SER A 366 14.45 13.42 -10.56
C SER A 366 15.30 12.87 -9.42
N ASP A 367 15.68 13.76 -8.50
CA ASP A 367 16.26 13.38 -7.22
C ASP A 367 15.17 12.86 -6.26
N GLY A 368 13.90 12.95 -6.65
CA GLY A 368 12.76 12.82 -5.76
C GLY A 368 12.54 14.12 -4.98
N ALA A 369 11.50 14.15 -4.17
CA ALA A 369 11.24 15.30 -3.31
C ALA A 369 12.15 15.26 -2.10
N LYS A 370 12.66 16.43 -1.71
CA LYS A 370 13.46 16.61 -0.50
C LYS A 370 12.60 16.76 0.75
N GLY A 371 11.32 17.18 0.62
CA GLY A 371 10.44 17.37 1.77
C GLY A 371 8.93 17.19 1.55
N GLU A 372 8.46 17.19 0.29
CA GLU A 372 7.04 17.01 -0.06
C GLU A 372 6.80 15.76 -0.91
N LEU A 373 5.61 15.59 -1.45
CA LEU A 373 5.32 14.57 -2.46
C LEU A 373 5.86 15.04 -3.82
N ASP A 374 6.83 14.31 -4.39
CA ASP A 374 7.27 14.59 -5.76
C ASP A 374 6.30 14.00 -6.78
N TYR A 375 5.22 14.73 -7.08
CA TYR A 375 4.30 14.35 -8.13
C TYR A 375 4.96 14.24 -9.51
N THR A 376 6.14 14.85 -9.71
CA THR A 376 6.90 14.74 -10.97
C THR A 376 7.48 13.34 -11.13
N ALA A 377 7.83 12.65 -10.04
CA ALA A 377 8.45 11.33 -10.05
C ALA A 377 7.45 10.17 -9.86
N GLN A 378 6.17 10.49 -9.73
CA GLN A 378 5.11 9.52 -9.49
C GLN A 378 4.37 9.20 -10.78
N TRP A 379 4.25 7.92 -11.05
CA TRP A 379 3.65 7.36 -12.25
C TRP A 379 2.55 6.40 -11.88
N ARG A 380 1.51 6.36 -12.69
CA ARG A 380 0.46 5.35 -12.64
C ARG A 380 0.61 4.45 -13.84
N TYR A 381 0.70 3.16 -13.57
CA TYR A 381 0.74 2.11 -14.58
C TYR A 381 -0.69 1.73 -14.92
N VAL A 382 -1.19 2.26 -16.02
CA VAL A 382 -2.55 1.98 -16.49
C VAL A 382 -2.46 0.86 -17.51
N SER A 383 -2.98 -0.30 -17.16
CA SER A 383 -3.09 -1.44 -18.06
C SER A 383 -4.07 -1.10 -19.19
N GLN A 384 -3.65 -1.23 -20.44
CA GLN A 384 -4.49 -0.95 -21.61
C GLN A 384 -5.13 -2.26 -22.08
N GLY A 385 -6.39 -2.50 -21.69
CA GLY A 385 -6.97 -3.84 -21.82
C GLY A 385 -6.19 -4.89 -21.00
N ARG A 386 -6.53 -6.18 -21.12
CA ARG A 386 -5.91 -7.26 -20.33
C ARG A 386 -4.52 -7.70 -20.82
N ASP A 387 -3.85 -6.85 -21.59
CA ASP A 387 -2.45 -7.04 -21.99
C ASP A 387 -1.51 -6.80 -20.78
N PRO A 388 -0.34 -7.45 -20.71
CA PRO A 388 0.65 -7.23 -19.65
C PRO A 388 1.41 -5.90 -19.83
N TRP A 389 0.86 -4.98 -20.62
CA TRP A 389 1.51 -3.76 -21.07
C TRP A 389 0.76 -2.58 -20.46
N PHE A 390 1.50 -1.53 -20.13
CA PHE A 390 0.98 -0.40 -19.39
C PHE A 390 1.37 0.89 -20.07
N THR A 391 0.48 1.87 -20.00
CA THR A 391 0.84 3.27 -20.19
C THR A 391 1.25 3.86 -18.85
N LEU A 392 2.28 4.69 -18.85
CA LEU A 392 2.82 5.32 -17.64
C LEU A 392 2.36 6.76 -17.58
N HIS A 393 1.36 7.06 -16.73
CA HIS A 393 0.83 8.41 -16.59
C HIS A 393 1.46 9.12 -15.41
N ASN A 394 2.05 10.29 -15.65
CA ASN A 394 2.63 11.09 -14.58
C ASN A 394 1.54 11.69 -13.68
N ARG A 395 1.76 11.71 -12.36
CA ARG A 395 0.79 12.23 -11.38
C ARG A 395 0.56 13.73 -11.53
N GLN A 396 1.63 14.51 -11.73
CA GLN A 396 1.54 15.97 -11.81
C GLN A 396 0.82 16.43 -13.08
N THR A 397 1.16 15.86 -14.23
CA THR A 397 0.68 16.36 -15.53
C THR A 397 -0.49 15.55 -16.10
N GLY A 398 -0.64 14.28 -15.69
CA GLY A 398 -1.54 13.31 -16.32
C GLY A 398 -1.03 12.75 -17.65
N ASN A 399 0.09 13.26 -18.17
CA ASN A 399 0.65 12.86 -19.46
C ASN A 399 1.22 11.44 -19.42
N ALA A 400 1.10 10.73 -20.53
CA ALA A 400 1.64 9.39 -20.72
C ALA A 400 3.06 9.42 -21.29
N LEU A 401 3.99 8.68 -20.69
CA LEU A 401 5.35 8.47 -21.20
C LEU A 401 5.31 7.69 -22.51
N TYR A 402 6.10 8.12 -23.50
CA TYR A 402 6.26 7.41 -24.76
C TYR A 402 7.67 7.49 -25.34
N ASN A 403 7.97 6.53 -26.21
CA ASN A 403 9.17 6.51 -27.04
C ASN A 403 8.76 6.19 -28.48
N SER A 404 8.80 7.19 -29.37
CA SER A 404 8.42 7.00 -30.78
C SER A 404 9.56 6.44 -31.63
N THR A 405 10.78 6.96 -31.43
CA THR A 405 11.97 6.59 -32.21
C THR A 405 13.24 6.92 -31.41
N GLY A 406 14.33 6.20 -31.71
CA GLY A 406 15.64 6.52 -31.15
C GLY A 406 15.69 6.49 -29.62
N THR A 407 16.53 7.35 -29.03
CA THR A 407 16.77 7.40 -27.58
C THR A 407 15.87 8.38 -26.84
N ALA A 408 15.18 9.27 -27.55
CA ALA A 408 14.43 10.37 -26.96
C ALA A 408 13.14 9.89 -26.29
N LEU A 409 12.88 10.42 -25.10
CA LEU A 409 11.65 10.21 -24.34
C LEU A 409 10.84 11.50 -24.28
N ALA A 410 9.52 11.37 -24.26
CA ALA A 410 8.60 12.48 -24.07
C ALA A 410 7.33 12.00 -23.37
N ALA A 411 6.51 12.94 -22.89
CA ALA A 411 5.22 12.62 -22.32
C ALA A 411 4.17 13.67 -22.69
N ASP A 412 3.04 13.20 -23.23
CA ASP A 412 1.91 14.01 -23.66
C ASP A 412 0.56 13.35 -23.34
N ASN A 413 -0.55 13.99 -23.73
CA ASN A 413 -1.90 13.44 -23.61
C ASN A 413 -2.36 12.75 -24.91
N GLY A 414 -1.43 12.20 -25.69
CA GLY A 414 -1.70 11.63 -27.00
C GLY A 414 -2.56 10.37 -26.97
N THR A 415 -3.03 9.97 -28.16
CA THR A 415 -3.83 8.75 -28.36
C THR A 415 -2.97 7.50 -28.24
N LEU A 416 -3.55 6.47 -27.62
CA LEU A 416 -2.94 5.16 -27.38
C LEU A 416 -2.45 4.52 -28.70
N SER A 417 -1.14 4.42 -28.85
CA SER A 417 -0.46 3.63 -29.87
C SER A 417 0.72 2.91 -29.23
N ASP A 418 1.32 1.93 -29.91
CA ASP A 418 2.36 1.06 -29.31
C ASP A 418 3.58 1.80 -28.73
N LYS A 419 3.83 3.05 -29.17
CA LYS A 419 4.88 3.92 -28.63
C LYS A 419 4.65 4.32 -27.17
N TYR A 420 3.42 4.25 -26.66
CA TYR A 420 3.06 4.54 -25.27
C TYR A 420 3.06 3.30 -24.37
N TYR A 421 3.19 2.11 -24.95
CA TYR A 421 3.10 0.87 -24.19
C TYR A 421 4.46 0.44 -23.67
N TRP A 422 4.48 0.10 -22.38
CA TRP A 422 5.64 -0.33 -21.65
C TRP A 422 5.38 -1.69 -20.98
N ALA A 423 6.39 -2.55 -20.98
CA ALA A 423 6.39 -3.82 -20.28
C ALA A 423 7.46 -3.81 -19.17
N LEU A 424 7.19 -4.52 -18.08
CA LEU A 424 8.17 -4.79 -17.03
C LEU A 424 8.83 -6.14 -17.30
N ASP A 425 10.16 -6.15 -17.39
CA ASP A 425 10.98 -7.35 -17.53
C ASP A 425 11.70 -7.62 -16.20
N ALA A 426 11.40 -8.77 -15.58
CA ALA A 426 11.94 -9.19 -14.29
C ALA A 426 13.17 -10.12 -14.40
N ALA A 427 13.81 -10.20 -15.57
CA ALA A 427 14.99 -11.05 -15.76
C ALA A 427 16.27 -10.53 -15.03
N GLY A 428 16.22 -9.33 -14.45
CA GLY A 428 17.29 -8.73 -13.66
C GLY A 428 17.10 -8.93 -12.15
N GLN A 429 17.87 -8.18 -11.35
CA GLN A 429 17.66 -8.10 -9.90
C GLN A 429 16.49 -7.15 -9.55
N ASP A 430 16.17 -6.21 -10.44
CA ASP A 430 14.95 -5.39 -10.45
C ASP A 430 14.31 -5.42 -11.85
N TYR A 431 13.41 -4.48 -12.15
CA TYR A 431 12.69 -4.44 -13.42
C TYR A 431 13.41 -3.63 -14.50
N ALA A 432 13.49 -4.15 -15.72
CA ALA A 432 13.73 -3.34 -16.91
C ALA A 432 12.39 -2.86 -17.48
N ILE A 433 12.23 -1.55 -17.71
CA ILE A 433 11.00 -0.97 -18.26
C ILE A 433 11.19 -0.80 -19.77
N THR A 434 10.55 -1.66 -20.57
CA THR A 434 10.80 -1.78 -22.01
C THR A 434 9.64 -1.22 -22.83
N ASN A 435 9.93 -0.33 -23.78
CA ASN A 435 8.94 0.15 -24.75
C ASN A 435 8.65 -0.92 -25.79
N LEU A 436 7.39 -1.14 -26.11
CA LEU A 436 6.99 -2.20 -27.04
C LEU A 436 7.23 -1.85 -28.50
N SER A 437 6.98 -0.61 -28.92
CA SER A 437 7.20 -0.22 -30.32
C SER A 437 8.69 -0.24 -30.71
N THR A 438 9.59 0.15 -29.80
CA THR A 438 11.01 0.28 -30.13
C THR A 438 11.89 -0.81 -29.53
N SER A 439 11.34 -1.67 -28.65
CA SER A 439 12.07 -2.67 -27.87
C SER A 439 13.22 -2.09 -27.02
N ARG A 440 13.21 -0.78 -26.77
CA ARG A 440 14.24 -0.07 -25.99
C ARG A 440 13.84 0.00 -24.52
N VAL A 441 14.83 -0.04 -23.64
CA VAL A 441 14.67 -0.05 -22.19
C VAL A 441 14.95 1.36 -21.65
N LEU A 442 14.17 1.80 -20.67
CA LEU A 442 14.46 3.03 -19.92
C LEU A 442 15.81 2.87 -19.20
N ALA A 443 16.67 3.87 -19.34
CA ALA A 443 18.01 3.87 -18.80
C ALA A 443 18.36 5.26 -18.27
N TYR A 444 19.12 5.31 -17.17
CA TYR A 444 19.78 6.54 -16.73
C TYR A 444 21.21 6.55 -17.26
N VAL A 445 21.55 7.49 -18.13
CA VAL A 445 22.89 7.60 -18.69
C VAL A 445 23.32 9.05 -18.75
N LYS A 446 24.50 9.36 -18.17
CA LYS A 446 25.14 10.69 -18.21
C LYS A 446 24.23 11.82 -17.71
N GLY A 447 23.44 11.57 -16.66
CA GLY A 447 22.58 12.58 -16.04
C GLY A 447 21.18 12.70 -16.65
N ASP A 448 20.83 11.86 -17.62
CA ASP A 448 19.58 11.93 -18.37
C ASP A 448 18.86 10.58 -18.41
N ILE A 449 17.54 10.60 -18.63
CA ILE A 449 16.71 9.40 -18.80
C ILE A 449 16.46 9.20 -20.29
N GLN A 450 16.83 8.04 -20.82
CA GLN A 450 16.79 7.73 -22.24
C GLN A 450 16.24 6.33 -22.51
N ALA A 451 15.79 6.07 -23.74
CA ALA A 451 15.43 4.74 -24.21
C ALA A 451 16.59 4.09 -24.96
N LEU A 452 17.25 3.09 -24.38
CA LEU A 452 18.45 2.46 -24.95
C LEU A 452 18.23 0.99 -25.30
N THR A 453 18.99 0.48 -26.27
CA THR A 453 19.01 -0.93 -26.66
C THR A 453 19.90 -1.74 -25.72
N GLY A 454 19.43 -2.86 -25.17
CA GLY A 454 20.23 -3.79 -24.36
C GLY A 454 19.40 -4.49 -23.29
N GLY A 455 20.08 -5.20 -22.39
CA GLY A 455 19.47 -6.21 -21.53
C GLY A 455 19.30 -5.83 -20.06
N PRO A 456 18.60 -6.70 -19.31
CA PRO A 456 18.24 -6.50 -17.91
C PRO A 456 19.41 -6.64 -16.94
N THR A 457 20.65 -6.89 -17.39
CA THR A 457 21.83 -7.06 -16.52
C THR A 457 22.58 -5.76 -16.22
N ASP A 458 22.29 -4.69 -16.96
CA ASP A 458 22.90 -3.37 -16.77
C ASP A 458 22.18 -2.63 -15.64
N VAL A 459 22.90 -2.30 -14.57
CA VAL A 459 22.35 -1.63 -13.38
C VAL A 459 21.76 -0.25 -13.69
N ASP A 460 22.22 0.42 -14.75
CA ASP A 460 21.68 1.71 -15.19
C ASP A 460 20.35 1.59 -15.94
N ARG A 461 19.88 0.35 -16.17
CA ARG A 461 18.63 0.00 -16.87
C ARG A 461 17.67 -0.80 -16.02
N GLN A 462 18.07 -1.06 -14.77
CA GLN A 462 17.25 -1.71 -13.77
C GLN A 462 16.59 -0.65 -12.90
N TRP A 463 15.30 -0.83 -12.67
CA TRP A 463 14.45 0.09 -11.95
C TRP A 463 13.75 -0.66 -10.82
N PHE A 464 13.97 -0.20 -9.60
CA PHE A 464 13.15 -0.57 -8.47
C PHE A 464 11.80 0.17 -8.61
N VAL A 465 10.74 -0.58 -8.89
CA VAL A 465 9.37 -0.04 -9.07
C VAL A 465 8.57 -0.39 -7.83
N ASN A 466 8.18 0.63 -7.07
CA ASN A 466 7.41 0.46 -5.84
C ASN A 466 6.26 1.45 -5.77
N ALA A 467 5.23 1.11 -4.98
CA ALA A 467 4.18 2.05 -4.63
C ALA A 467 4.83 3.31 -4.05
N SER A 468 4.54 4.47 -4.65
CA SER A 468 5.04 5.73 -4.15
C SER A 468 4.35 5.97 -2.81
N LEU A 469 5.12 5.98 -1.75
CA LEU A 469 4.60 6.31 -0.44
C LEU A 469 4.02 7.73 -0.49
N PRO A 470 2.90 7.98 0.21
CA PRO A 470 2.30 9.31 0.32
C PRO A 470 3.24 10.36 0.96
N SER A 471 4.43 9.96 1.40
CA SER A 471 5.46 10.87 1.88
C SER A 471 6.85 10.24 1.74
N VAL A 472 7.87 11.05 1.48
CA VAL A 472 9.28 10.64 1.68
C VAL A 472 9.45 10.21 3.14
N PRO A 473 9.96 8.99 3.42
CA PRO A 473 10.22 8.55 4.78
C PRO A 473 11.11 9.57 5.49
N SER A 474 10.55 10.19 6.51
CA SER A 474 11.19 11.25 7.28
C SER A 474 11.00 10.97 8.75
N PHE A 475 12.02 11.25 9.54
CA PHE A 475 12.08 10.81 10.91
C PHE A 475 12.26 12.01 11.85
N ALA A 476 11.48 12.06 12.91
CA ALA A 476 11.82 12.88 14.05
C ALA A 476 12.98 12.23 14.81
N LEU A 477 13.94 13.05 15.24
CA LEU A 477 15.06 12.62 16.04
C LEU A 477 14.77 13.01 17.49
N ILE A 478 14.32 12.05 18.29
CA ILE A 478 13.89 12.29 19.67
C ILE A 478 15.04 11.97 20.63
N ASN A 479 15.48 12.94 21.41
CA ASN A 479 16.57 12.74 22.36
C ASN A 479 16.13 11.79 23.49
N GLY A 480 16.99 10.85 23.86
CA GLY A 480 16.70 9.82 24.86
C GLY A 480 16.65 10.32 26.30
N MET A 481 17.26 11.48 26.60
CA MET A 481 17.19 12.13 27.91
C MET A 481 16.00 13.09 27.99
N THR A 482 15.87 14.00 27.03
CA THR A 482 14.89 15.10 27.11
C THR A 482 13.51 14.71 26.57
N GLY A 483 13.43 13.66 25.73
CA GLY A 483 12.19 13.28 25.04
C GLY A 483 11.74 14.30 23.99
N MET A 484 12.55 15.31 23.69
CA MET A 484 12.25 16.36 22.72
C MET A 484 12.82 16.02 21.35
N ALA A 485 12.14 16.46 20.29
CA ALA A 485 12.56 16.24 18.92
C ALA A 485 13.48 17.34 18.40
N LEU A 486 14.54 16.97 17.68
CA LEU A 486 15.38 17.90 16.95
C LEU A 486 14.56 18.62 15.88
N ALA A 487 14.63 19.95 15.84
CA ALA A 487 13.77 20.79 15.03
C ALA A 487 14.51 21.98 14.39
N TYR A 488 14.19 22.24 13.13
CA TYR A 488 14.57 23.47 12.44
C TYR A 488 13.67 24.64 12.89
N VAL A 489 14.27 25.79 13.18
CA VAL A 489 13.55 26.98 13.64
C VAL A 489 13.67 28.10 12.60
N PRO A 490 12.61 28.35 11.80
CA PRO A 490 12.63 29.45 10.84
C PRO A 490 12.61 30.80 11.57
N GLY A 491 13.34 31.78 11.03
CA GLY A 491 13.18 33.21 11.35
C GLY A 491 13.88 33.75 12.60
N VAL A 492 14.59 32.92 13.38
CA VAL A 492 15.41 33.39 14.53
C VAL A 492 16.81 33.77 14.06
N THR A 493 17.45 32.87 13.32
CA THR A 493 18.62 33.06 12.46
C THR A 493 18.45 32.08 11.29
N PRO A 494 19.03 32.32 10.09
CA PRO A 494 18.67 31.55 8.89
C PRO A 494 18.86 30.02 8.97
N TYR A 495 19.52 29.48 10.00
CA TYR A 495 19.94 28.07 10.07
C TYR A 495 19.81 27.45 11.48
N SER A 496 18.97 28.03 12.35
CA SER A 496 18.83 27.61 13.75
C SER A 496 18.23 26.20 13.90
N VAL A 497 18.87 25.35 14.70
CA VAL A 497 18.34 24.05 15.16
C VAL A 497 18.12 24.08 16.68
N LYS A 498 16.97 23.60 17.15
CA LYS A 498 16.61 23.49 18.57
C LYS A 498 15.93 22.16 18.83
N THR A 499 15.64 21.84 20.08
CA THR A 499 14.71 20.76 20.42
C THR A 499 13.30 21.31 20.67
N ALA A 500 12.28 20.53 20.33
CA ALA A 500 10.87 20.88 20.43
C ALA A 500 10.10 19.76 21.13
N SER A 501 9.12 20.13 21.96
CA SER A 501 8.21 19.18 22.61
C SER A 501 7.23 18.53 21.62
N THR A 502 7.04 19.13 20.45
CA THR A 502 6.28 18.54 19.34
C THR A 502 7.25 17.92 18.34
N PHE A 503 6.93 16.71 17.87
CA PHE A 503 7.75 16.00 16.89
C PHE A 503 7.03 15.76 15.57
N ASN A 504 5.75 16.14 15.48
CA ASN A 504 4.88 15.95 14.31
C ASN A 504 4.93 17.11 13.30
N SER A 505 5.68 18.18 13.59
CA SER A 505 5.86 19.29 12.65
C SER A 505 6.89 18.88 11.59
N PHE A 506 6.71 19.25 10.32
CA PHE A 506 7.75 19.02 9.29
C PHE A 506 9.11 19.61 9.68
N ARG A 507 9.12 20.65 10.53
CA ARG A 507 10.34 21.22 11.11
C ARG A 507 11.12 20.24 11.97
N CYS A 508 10.46 19.25 12.57
CA CYS A 508 11.06 18.25 13.43
C CYS A 508 11.43 16.98 12.68
N HIS A 509 11.15 16.89 11.38
CA HIS A 509 11.42 15.71 10.58
C HIS A 509 12.64 15.87 9.71
N TRP A 510 13.40 14.78 9.64
CA TRP A 510 14.69 14.72 8.99
C TRP A 510 14.75 13.50 8.08
N ILE A 511 15.34 13.65 6.92
CA ILE A 511 15.48 12.60 5.91
C ILE A 511 16.95 12.21 5.86
N PHE A 512 17.20 10.90 5.86
CA PHE A 512 18.55 10.34 5.82
C PHE A 512 18.94 10.02 4.39
N GLN A 513 19.94 10.74 3.88
CA GLN A 513 20.50 10.53 2.55
C GLN A 513 21.89 9.93 2.67
N GLN A 514 22.08 8.66 2.32
CA GLN A 514 23.41 8.04 2.29
C GLN A 514 24.21 8.61 1.10
N ILE A 515 25.42 9.06 1.38
CA ILE A 515 26.33 9.69 0.41
C ILE A 515 27.60 8.87 0.15
N GLY A 516 27.78 7.76 0.86
CA GLY A 516 28.90 6.85 0.70
C GLY A 516 29.11 6.00 1.95
N ASN A 517 30.27 5.35 2.01
CA ASN A 517 30.74 4.63 3.18
C ASN A 517 32.03 5.25 3.72
N ASP A 518 32.26 5.15 5.02
CA ASP A 518 33.54 5.55 5.63
C ASP A 518 34.63 4.48 5.40
N ALA A 519 35.84 4.73 5.90
CA ALA A 519 36.96 3.79 5.77
C ALA A 519 36.72 2.41 6.43
N SER A 520 35.68 2.28 7.26
CA SER A 520 35.25 1.02 7.89
C SER A 520 34.02 0.42 7.21
N ASP A 521 33.72 0.85 5.97
CA ASP A 521 32.56 0.46 5.18
C ASP A 521 31.20 0.76 5.83
N ARG A 522 31.17 1.71 6.78
CA ARG A 522 29.91 2.12 7.44
C ARG A 522 29.22 3.21 6.64
N PRO A 523 27.88 3.18 6.52
CA PRO A 523 27.15 4.18 5.76
C PRO A 523 27.30 5.58 6.39
N VAL A 524 27.53 6.56 5.52
CA VAL A 524 27.63 7.98 5.86
C VAL A 524 26.43 8.69 5.27
N PHE A 525 25.78 9.53 6.09
CA PHE A 525 24.53 10.18 5.75
C PHE A 525 24.64 11.70 5.80
N VAL A 526 23.88 12.36 4.96
CA VAL A 526 23.45 13.74 5.12
C VAL A 526 22.02 13.69 5.69
N ILE A 527 21.74 14.51 6.70
CA ILE A 527 20.48 14.50 7.46
C ILE A 527 19.70 15.78 7.13
N ILE A 528 18.65 15.68 6.33
CA ILE A 528 18.00 16.82 5.66
C ILE A 528 16.68 17.16 6.35
N ASN A 529 16.50 18.40 6.78
CA ASN A 529 15.25 18.83 7.36
C ASN A 529 14.13 18.90 6.32
N LYS A 530 13.01 18.25 6.60
CA LYS A 530 11.85 18.16 5.70
C LYS A 530 11.15 19.49 5.43
N PHE A 531 11.26 20.46 6.34
CA PHE A 531 10.61 21.77 6.17
C PHE A 531 11.47 22.77 5.39
N SER A 532 12.79 22.75 5.57
CA SER A 532 13.70 23.74 4.97
C SER A 532 14.58 23.21 3.84
N ASP A 533 14.63 21.89 3.63
CA ASP A 533 15.58 21.20 2.75
C ASP A 533 17.07 21.41 3.14
N ASN A 534 17.33 21.96 4.32
CA ASN A 534 18.66 22.19 4.84
C ASN A 534 19.20 20.95 5.56
N VAL A 535 20.51 20.73 5.49
CA VAL A 535 21.23 19.61 6.11
C VAL A 535 21.67 19.97 7.52
N LEU A 536 21.57 19.00 8.42
CA LEU A 536 22.16 19.09 9.76
C LEU A 536 23.67 19.26 9.61
N ASP A 537 24.18 20.39 10.08
CA ASP A 537 25.58 20.77 10.03
C ASP A 537 26.15 20.86 11.43
N HIS A 538 27.39 20.40 11.59
CA HIS A 538 28.23 20.74 12.73
C HIS A 538 29.13 21.93 12.38
N TRP A 539 28.52 23.10 12.25
CA TRP A 539 29.11 24.33 11.74
C TRP A 539 30.43 24.70 12.42
N GLY A 540 31.52 24.68 11.63
CA GLY A 540 32.87 24.98 12.08
C GLY A 540 33.37 24.12 13.25
N GLY A 541 32.71 22.98 13.51
CA GLY A 541 32.99 22.11 14.65
C GLY A 541 32.58 22.66 16.03
N THR A 542 31.72 23.69 16.06
CA THR A 542 31.37 24.44 17.28
C THR A 542 29.90 24.35 17.69
N ARG A 543 28.96 24.33 16.74
CA ARG A 543 27.52 24.32 17.02
C ARG A 543 26.74 23.57 15.96
N ILE A 544 25.50 23.20 16.28
CA ILE A 544 24.60 22.51 15.36
C ILE A 544 23.73 23.54 14.63
N GLU A 545 23.73 23.47 13.29
CA GLU A 545 22.91 24.28 12.41
C GLU A 545 22.21 23.43 11.35
N ALA A 546 21.32 24.06 10.59
CA ALA A 546 20.71 23.45 9.40
C ALA A 546 21.03 24.33 8.20
N LEU A 547 22.03 23.95 7.40
CA LEU A 547 22.57 24.74 6.28
C LEU A 547 22.22 24.16 4.91
N ASN A 548 22.53 24.88 3.84
CA ASN A 548 22.32 24.35 2.49
C ASN A 548 23.22 23.11 2.27
N ALA A 549 22.66 22.07 1.65
CA ALA A 549 23.40 20.84 1.39
C ALA A 549 24.66 21.07 0.55
N ASP A 550 25.82 20.66 1.08
CA ASP A 550 27.06 20.47 0.33
C ASP A 550 27.69 19.13 0.72
N THR A 551 27.65 18.15 -0.18
CA THR A 551 28.21 16.80 0.10
C THR A 551 29.72 16.72 0.01
N LYS A 552 30.40 17.82 -0.31
CA LYS A 552 31.85 17.88 -0.16
C LYS A 552 32.23 18.32 1.24
N ASP A 553 31.32 18.98 1.97
CA ASP A 553 31.58 19.39 3.33
C ASP A 553 31.32 18.24 4.30
N THR A 554 32.41 17.70 4.84
CA THR A 554 32.37 16.63 5.84
C THR A 554 31.67 17.01 7.14
N HIS A 555 31.39 18.30 7.39
CA HIS A 555 30.58 18.74 8.54
C HIS A 555 29.08 18.47 8.35
N HIS A 556 28.62 18.26 7.10
CA HIS A 556 27.27 17.82 6.79
C HIS A 556 27.08 16.29 6.91
N HIS A 557 28.18 15.56 7.14
CA HIS A 557 28.21 14.11 7.06
C HIS A 557 28.12 13.50 8.46
N TRP A 558 27.21 12.55 8.64
CA TRP A 558 26.89 11.90 9.91
C TRP A 558 26.92 10.39 9.77
N ARG A 559 27.41 9.70 10.79
CA ARG A 559 27.32 8.25 10.95
C ARG A 559 26.31 7.92 12.02
N LEU A 560 25.53 6.89 11.79
CA LEU A 560 24.64 6.33 12.79
C LEU A 560 25.39 5.20 13.51
N VAL A 561 25.57 5.36 14.80
CA VAL A 561 26.21 4.35 15.66
C VAL A 561 25.19 3.89 16.67
N PRO A 562 24.86 2.58 16.75
CA PRO A 562 23.99 2.10 17.80
C PRO A 562 24.54 2.44 19.19
N CYS A 563 23.72 3.12 20.00
CA CYS A 563 24.03 3.43 21.39
C CYS A 563 23.52 2.33 22.32
N HIS A 564 22.31 1.85 22.03
CA HIS A 564 21.54 0.89 22.80
C HIS A 564 20.33 0.49 21.95
N LYS A 565 19.84 -0.76 21.95
CA LYS A 565 18.58 -1.26 21.35
C LYS A 565 17.75 -0.28 20.48
N ARG A 566 17.12 0.76 21.05
CA ARG A 566 16.24 1.72 20.32
C ARG A 566 16.84 3.10 20.01
N TYR A 567 18.14 3.28 20.23
CA TYR A 567 18.80 4.57 20.18
C TYR A 567 20.06 4.55 19.32
N PHE A 568 20.23 5.63 18.57
CA PHE A 568 21.39 5.90 17.75
C PHE A 568 22.14 7.12 18.27
N ALA A 569 23.47 7.04 18.27
CA ALA A 569 24.35 8.19 18.26
C ALA A 569 24.49 8.69 16.81
N PHE A 570 24.38 10.00 16.63
CA PHE A 570 24.75 10.63 15.36
C PHE A 570 26.16 11.21 15.49
N VAL A 571 27.13 10.59 14.83
CA VAL A 571 28.55 10.97 14.88
C VAL A 571 28.91 11.76 13.64
N ASN A 572 29.28 13.03 13.82
CA ASN A 572 29.75 13.85 12.71
C ASN A 572 31.08 13.31 12.15
N VAL A 573 31.21 13.22 10.83
CA VAL A 573 32.40 12.63 10.18
C VAL A 573 33.61 13.54 10.29
N ALA A 574 33.46 14.86 10.08
CA ALA A 574 34.59 15.79 10.16
C ALA A 574 35.23 15.85 11.55
N THR A 575 34.39 15.85 12.59
CA THR A 575 34.83 16.15 13.96
C THR A 575 34.88 14.94 14.88
N GLY A 576 34.25 13.82 14.50
CA GLY A 576 34.09 12.65 15.35
C GLY A 576 33.21 12.85 16.58
N LYS A 577 32.57 14.02 16.73
CA LYS A 577 31.72 14.34 17.88
C LYS A 577 30.27 13.86 17.67
N TYR A 578 29.60 13.55 18.77
CA TYR A 578 28.20 13.11 18.79
C TYR A 578 27.25 14.30 18.82
N LEU A 579 26.10 14.18 18.16
CA LEU A 579 24.95 15.06 18.39
C LEU A 579 24.46 14.87 19.83
N TYR A 580 24.36 15.96 20.57
CA TYR A 580 24.17 15.96 22.01
C TYR A 580 23.09 16.99 22.40
N ASP A 581 22.20 16.64 23.33
CA ASP A 581 21.22 17.56 23.91
C ASP A 581 21.14 17.36 25.43
N ASN A 582 21.32 18.45 26.18
CA ASN A 582 21.23 18.52 27.63
C ASN A 582 19.97 19.25 28.13
N GLY A 583 19.08 19.67 27.22
CA GLY A 583 17.86 20.42 27.55
C GLY A 583 17.92 21.93 27.26
N ASP A 584 19.07 22.47 26.83
CA ASP A 584 19.19 23.88 26.45
C ASP A 584 19.03 24.05 24.92
N ALA A 585 20.04 23.61 24.17
CA ALA A 585 20.08 23.59 22.72
C ALA A 585 20.94 22.40 22.26
N PRO A 586 20.64 21.81 21.10
CA PRO A 586 21.48 20.77 20.52
C PRO A 586 22.91 21.28 20.30
N THR A 587 23.89 20.55 20.83
CA THR A 587 25.32 20.83 20.67
C THR A 587 26.04 19.56 20.20
N THR A 588 27.37 19.57 20.22
CA THR A 588 28.17 18.37 20.09
C THR A 588 28.92 18.04 21.37
N GLY A 589 28.87 16.76 21.78
CA GLY A 589 29.60 16.26 22.95
C GLY A 589 31.11 16.16 22.70
N SER A 590 31.92 16.10 23.76
CA SER A 590 33.38 15.92 23.63
C SER A 590 33.71 14.52 23.08
N THR A 591 34.81 14.39 22.32
CA THR A 591 35.32 13.09 21.83
C THR A 591 36.02 12.26 22.91
N SER A 592 36.28 12.82 24.09
CA SER A 592 37.16 12.20 25.10
C SER A 592 36.43 11.28 26.07
N GLU A 593 35.11 11.37 26.17
CA GLU A 593 34.32 10.42 26.95
C GLU A 593 33.92 9.27 26.03
N THR A 594 34.42 8.08 26.33
CA THR A 594 33.92 6.85 25.70
C THR A 594 32.42 6.85 25.87
N MET A 595 31.70 6.77 24.75
CA MET A 595 30.24 6.77 24.74
C MET A 595 29.77 5.62 25.62
N THR A 596 29.36 5.91 26.85
CA THR A 596 28.77 4.90 27.71
C THR A 596 27.36 4.69 27.20
N THR A 597 26.94 3.43 27.09
CA THR A 597 25.57 3.06 26.70
C THR A 597 24.50 3.61 27.67
N GLU A 598 24.93 4.25 28.77
CA GLU A 598 24.10 4.90 29.78
C GLU A 598 23.85 6.40 29.50
N ASP A 599 24.67 7.09 28.70
CA ASP A 599 24.51 8.53 28.47
C ASP A 599 23.43 8.85 27.44
N ARG A 600 22.19 8.96 27.92
CA ARG A 600 21.01 9.24 27.09
C ARG A 600 21.03 10.61 26.38
N ARG A 601 21.95 11.52 26.72
CA ARG A 601 22.07 12.85 26.10
C ARG A 601 22.53 12.79 24.65
N CYS A 602 23.30 11.75 24.31
CA CYS A 602 23.83 11.50 22.96
C CYS A 602 23.08 10.41 22.20
N CYS A 603 22.02 9.86 22.79
CA CYS A 603 21.27 8.73 22.26
C CYS A 603 19.90 9.23 21.76
N TRP A 604 19.61 8.99 20.49
CA TRP A 604 18.45 9.54 19.79
C TRP A 604 17.59 8.41 19.21
N THR A 605 16.29 8.48 19.44
CA THR A 605 15.33 7.59 18.78
C THR A 605 14.91 8.20 17.45
N VAL A 606 14.93 7.39 16.41
CA VAL A 606 14.52 7.77 15.06
C VAL A 606 13.06 7.36 14.88
N VAL A 607 12.17 8.34 14.70
CA VAL A 607 10.71 8.17 14.70
C VAL A 607 10.10 8.57 13.37
N SER A 608 9.57 7.63 12.58
CA SER A 608 8.95 7.95 11.29
C SER A 608 7.67 8.80 11.44
N ARG A 609 7.39 9.68 10.46
CA ARG A 609 6.06 10.29 10.24
C ARG A 609 5.39 9.65 9.04
N ARG A 610 4.13 9.24 9.18
CA ARG A 610 3.19 9.09 8.05
C ARG A 610 1.86 9.75 8.41
N ASP A 611 1.28 10.46 7.45
CA ASP A 611 0.16 11.37 7.66
C ASP A 611 -1.12 10.59 8.01
N GLY A 612 -1.59 10.79 9.24
CA GLY A 612 -2.74 10.09 9.80
C GLY A 612 -2.79 10.06 11.33
N ILE A 613 -2.27 11.09 11.99
CA ILE A 613 -2.24 11.25 13.46
C ILE A 613 -1.38 10.17 14.17
N TYR A 614 -0.13 10.55 14.45
CA TYR A 614 0.92 9.89 15.25
C TYR A 614 0.99 8.35 15.22
N ASP A 615 1.93 7.84 14.43
CA ASP A 615 2.39 6.45 14.40
C ASP A 615 3.90 6.45 14.63
N THR A 616 4.35 6.17 15.86
CA THR A 616 5.78 6.16 16.20
C THR A 616 6.44 4.87 15.68
N THR A 617 7.09 4.93 14.50
CA THR A 617 7.96 3.85 14.02
C THR A 617 9.35 3.96 14.64
N ILE A 618 9.74 3.00 15.47
CA ILE A 618 11.06 2.92 16.10
C ILE A 618 11.96 2.05 15.22
N LEU A 619 13.16 2.52 14.83
CA LEU A 619 14.19 1.69 14.20
C LEU A 619 15.05 1.01 15.30
N ASP A 620 15.36 -0.29 15.14
CA ASP A 620 16.11 -1.13 16.12
C ASP A 620 17.50 -1.53 15.55
N GLU A 621 18.38 -2.10 16.37
CA GLU A 621 19.74 -2.57 16.03
C GLU A 621 19.78 -3.67 14.95
N ASP A 622 18.75 -4.52 14.87
CA ASP A 622 18.63 -5.66 13.94
C ASP A 622 18.72 -5.29 12.45
N VAL A 623 18.47 -4.01 12.18
CA VAL A 623 18.48 -3.35 10.88
C VAL A 623 19.92 -3.11 10.36
N MET A 624 20.91 -3.01 11.26
CA MET A 624 22.32 -2.78 10.90
C MET A 624 23.18 -4.06 10.93
N TYR A 625 22.73 -5.11 11.63
CA TYR A 625 23.49 -6.36 11.83
C TYR A 625 22.59 -7.61 11.73
N PRO A 626 22.27 -8.10 10.52
CA PRO A 626 21.33 -9.22 10.32
C PRO A 626 21.80 -10.60 10.81
N GLN A 627 23.01 -10.73 11.38
CA GLN A 627 23.67 -12.03 11.59
C GLN A 627 23.73 -12.56 13.04
N GLN A 628 23.07 -11.95 14.04
CA GLN A 628 23.11 -12.54 15.39
C GLN A 628 22.00 -13.57 15.66
N ALA A 629 22.45 -14.79 15.99
CA ALA A 629 21.66 -15.99 16.18
C ALA A 629 20.70 -15.94 17.37
N ASN A 630 19.51 -16.53 17.18
CA ASN A 630 18.60 -17.03 18.22
C ASN A 630 18.32 -16.12 19.43
N HIS A 631 17.79 -14.92 19.19
CA HIS A 631 17.14 -14.17 20.27
C HIS A 631 15.69 -14.67 20.49
N HIS A 632 15.52 -15.43 21.57
CA HIS A 632 14.20 -15.75 22.14
C HIS A 632 13.54 -14.46 22.64
N ILE A 633 12.34 -14.13 22.11
CA ILE A 633 11.45 -13.15 22.74
C ILE A 633 11.03 -13.73 24.09
N VAL A 634 11.57 -13.17 25.18
CA VAL A 634 11.22 -13.61 26.53
C VAL A 634 9.81 -13.11 26.85
N LYS A 635 8.81 -13.98 26.70
CA LYS A 635 7.46 -13.78 27.25
C LYS A 635 7.56 -13.59 28.77
N ARG A 636 7.67 -12.36 29.25
CA ARG A 636 7.62 -12.09 30.69
C ARG A 636 6.15 -11.96 31.10
N ALA A 637 5.66 -12.93 31.85
CA ALA A 637 4.39 -12.79 32.55
C ALA A 637 4.45 -11.54 33.46
N PRO A 638 3.36 -10.76 33.57
CA PRO A 638 3.32 -9.59 34.44
C PRO A 638 3.48 -10.06 35.89
N LYS A 639 4.69 -9.92 36.46
CA LYS A 639 4.89 -10.14 37.89
C LYS A 639 4.17 -9.04 38.65
N LYS A 640 3.37 -9.43 39.65
CA LYS A 640 2.78 -8.47 40.60
C LYS A 640 3.91 -7.60 41.18
N PRO A 641 3.75 -6.27 41.25
CA PRO A 641 4.75 -5.42 41.88
C PRO A 641 4.97 -5.91 43.32
N PRO A 642 6.22 -5.91 43.83
CA PRO A 642 6.50 -6.36 45.19
C PRO A 642 5.68 -5.51 46.17
N LYS A 643 4.79 -6.16 46.93
CA LYS A 643 4.10 -5.48 48.02
C LYS A 643 5.13 -5.11 49.09
N GLY A 644 5.40 -3.81 49.21
CA GLY A 644 6.17 -3.24 50.30
C GLY A 644 7.67 -3.16 50.01
N LYS A 645 8.11 -2.02 49.48
CA LYS A 645 9.24 -1.22 49.96
C LYS A 645 9.43 -0.03 49.00
N GLY A 646 9.33 1.18 49.54
CA GLY A 646 9.61 2.41 48.79
C GLY A 646 11.02 2.38 48.21
N LYS A 647 11.16 2.88 46.98
CA LYS A 647 12.40 2.97 46.18
C LYS A 647 12.84 1.70 45.42
N ALA A 648 11.92 0.86 44.95
CA ALA A 648 12.24 0.04 43.79
C ALA A 648 12.42 0.98 42.58
N LYS A 649 13.64 1.06 42.02
CA LYS A 649 13.89 1.68 40.72
C LYS A 649 12.83 1.14 39.75
N ALA A 650 12.14 2.02 39.04
CA ALA A 650 11.21 1.60 37.99
C ALA A 650 11.94 0.56 37.13
N GLU A 651 11.39 -0.66 37.03
CA GLU A 651 11.96 -1.67 36.14
C GLU A 651 12.05 -1.06 34.73
N PRO A 652 13.09 -1.40 33.95
CA PRO A 652 13.25 -0.88 32.60
C PRO A 652 11.94 -1.11 31.84
N SER A 653 11.35 -0.02 31.35
CA SER A 653 10.12 -0.03 30.55
C SER A 653 10.22 -1.14 29.49
N HIS A 654 9.18 -1.96 29.37
CA HIS A 654 9.08 -2.98 28.30
C HIS A 654 9.45 -2.32 26.96
N ILE A 655 10.54 -2.77 26.34
CA ILE A 655 10.99 -2.27 25.05
C ILE A 655 10.32 -3.15 23.99
N PRO A 656 9.43 -2.59 23.14
CA PRO A 656 8.88 -3.27 21.98
C PRO A 656 10.01 -3.70 21.04
N ASP A 657 10.13 -4.99 20.74
CA ASP A 657 10.96 -5.45 19.62
C ASP A 657 10.16 -5.22 18.32
N ASN A 658 10.84 -4.78 17.26
CA ASN A 658 10.19 -4.66 15.95
C ASN A 658 9.74 -6.04 15.44
N PRO A 659 8.63 -6.11 14.68
CA PRO A 659 8.32 -7.33 13.95
C PRO A 659 9.51 -7.65 13.04
N ARG A 660 9.91 -8.92 12.97
CA ARG A 660 10.86 -9.33 11.93
C ARG A 660 10.22 -8.99 10.59
N ILE A 661 11.03 -8.58 9.61
CA ILE A 661 10.61 -8.58 8.20
C ILE A 661 10.35 -10.04 7.83
N SER A 662 9.17 -10.53 8.19
CA SER A 662 8.68 -11.80 7.72
C SER A 662 8.49 -11.63 6.22
N GLN A 663 8.96 -12.61 5.46
CA GLN A 663 8.91 -12.69 3.99
C GLN A 663 7.47 -12.79 3.45
N ILE A 664 6.51 -12.05 4.03
CA ILE A 664 5.13 -11.98 3.55
C ILE A 664 5.09 -10.95 2.43
N THR A 665 5.88 -11.21 1.39
CA THR A 665 5.76 -10.53 0.09
C THR A 665 4.66 -11.15 -0.76
N ASN A 666 4.12 -12.30 -0.32
CA ASN A 666 3.00 -12.93 -1.00
C ASN A 666 1.70 -12.14 -0.78
N ARG A 667 1.08 -11.75 -1.90
CA ARG A 667 -0.13 -10.95 -1.96
C ARG A 667 -1.35 -11.61 -1.29
N ASP A 668 -1.44 -12.93 -1.38
CA ASP A 668 -2.59 -13.67 -0.86
C ASP A 668 -2.52 -13.78 0.67
N MET A 669 -1.32 -13.99 1.23
CA MET A 669 -1.08 -13.88 2.67
C MET A 669 -1.36 -12.48 3.21
N LEU A 670 -0.98 -11.43 2.48
CA LEU A 670 -1.34 -10.05 2.85
C LEU A 670 -2.86 -9.88 2.90
N ALA A 671 -3.60 -10.38 1.90
CA ALA A 671 -5.06 -10.33 1.89
C ALA A 671 -5.70 -11.07 3.08
N VAL A 672 -5.14 -12.22 3.50
CA VAL A 672 -5.58 -12.94 4.70
C VAL A 672 -5.37 -12.10 5.96
N ILE A 673 -4.21 -11.45 6.10
CA ILE A 673 -3.89 -10.62 7.26
C ILE A 673 -4.76 -9.36 7.30
N GLU A 674 -4.92 -8.66 6.17
CA GLU A 674 -5.79 -7.49 6.06
C GLU A 674 -7.24 -7.86 6.44
N ARG A 675 -7.72 -9.02 6.00
CA ARG A 675 -9.06 -9.50 6.35
C ARG A 675 -9.19 -9.85 7.83
N LEU A 676 -8.13 -10.39 8.43
CA LEU A 676 -8.09 -10.64 9.87
C LEU A 676 -8.07 -9.33 10.68
N ILE A 677 -7.30 -8.33 10.23
CA ILE A 677 -7.30 -6.96 10.80
C ILE A 677 -8.70 -6.37 10.73
N GLY A 678 -9.40 -6.54 9.60
CA GLY A 678 -10.80 -6.13 9.44
C GLY A 678 -11.78 -6.77 10.43
N GLN A 679 -11.40 -7.85 11.12
CA GLN A 679 -12.25 -8.45 12.17
C GLN A 679 -12.10 -7.78 13.54
N VAL A 680 -11.06 -6.97 13.76
CA VAL A 680 -10.81 -6.29 15.03
C VAL A 680 -11.91 -5.26 15.27
N ASP A 681 -12.72 -5.41 16.31
CA ASP A 681 -14.02 -4.72 16.46
C ASP A 681 -14.08 -3.66 17.57
N PHE A 682 -12.93 -3.27 18.14
CA PHE A 682 -12.86 -2.29 19.22
C PHE A 682 -12.41 -0.90 18.75
N ASP A 683 -13.02 0.14 19.33
CA ASP A 683 -12.68 1.55 19.08
C ASP A 683 -11.66 2.12 20.09
N SER A 684 -11.46 1.41 21.20
CA SER A 684 -10.51 1.70 22.27
C SER A 684 -10.09 0.41 22.96
N ILE A 685 -8.93 0.40 23.62
CA ILE A 685 -8.53 -0.68 24.52
C ILE A 685 -8.80 -0.23 25.95
N THR A 686 -9.79 -0.83 26.59
CA THR A 686 -10.13 -0.61 28.01
C THR A 686 -9.75 -1.78 28.90
N ASP A 687 -9.62 -2.98 28.32
CA ASP A 687 -9.20 -4.21 28.99
C ASP A 687 -7.68 -4.37 28.97
N THR A 688 -7.17 -5.07 29.97
CA THR A 688 -5.75 -5.18 30.29
C THR A 688 -5.26 -6.63 30.27
N SER A 689 -6.18 -7.57 30.05
CA SER A 689 -5.92 -8.99 30.00
C SER A 689 -5.40 -9.39 28.63
N ALA A 690 -4.30 -10.14 28.59
CA ALA A 690 -3.80 -10.68 27.34
C ALA A 690 -4.81 -11.66 26.73
N ARG A 691 -5.12 -11.53 25.44
CA ARG A 691 -6.08 -12.36 24.73
C ARG A 691 -5.89 -12.29 23.22
N THR A 692 -6.39 -13.28 22.50
CA THR A 692 -6.55 -13.20 21.04
C THR A 692 -7.75 -12.32 20.71
N LEU A 693 -7.51 -11.27 19.93
CA LEU A 693 -8.51 -10.32 19.44
C LEU A 693 -9.18 -10.85 18.17
N ALA A 694 -8.40 -11.42 17.27
CA ALA A 694 -8.87 -12.10 16.08
C ALA A 694 -7.94 -13.27 15.76
N GLY A 695 -8.48 -14.37 15.25
CA GLY A 695 -7.68 -15.50 14.79
C GLY A 695 -8.33 -16.16 13.59
N THR A 696 -7.52 -16.78 12.74
CA THR A 696 -8.01 -17.58 11.62
C THR A 696 -7.16 -18.84 11.45
N GLY A 697 -7.71 -19.79 10.71
CA GLY A 697 -7.10 -21.03 10.31
C GLY A 697 -7.65 -21.45 8.96
N ARG A 698 -7.25 -22.63 8.47
CA ARG A 698 -7.58 -23.10 7.12
C ARG A 698 -9.05 -22.98 6.74
N ALA A 699 -9.96 -23.49 7.56
CA ALA A 699 -11.39 -23.52 7.23
C ALA A 699 -11.96 -22.11 6.99
N GLU A 700 -11.53 -21.13 7.78
CA GLU A 700 -12.03 -19.76 7.67
C GLU A 700 -11.38 -19.00 6.49
N VAL A 701 -10.09 -19.22 6.22
CA VAL A 701 -9.42 -18.63 5.05
C VAL A 701 -10.00 -19.15 3.75
N LEU A 702 -10.25 -20.45 3.66
CA LEU A 702 -10.95 -21.04 2.51
C LEU A 702 -12.32 -20.39 2.35
N ARG A 703 -13.12 -20.28 3.42
CA ARG A 703 -14.43 -19.59 3.38
C ARG A 703 -14.36 -18.14 2.86
N TRP A 704 -13.23 -17.45 3.05
CA TRP A 704 -13.03 -16.10 2.51
C TRP A 704 -12.76 -16.06 1.01
N GLY A 705 -12.51 -17.21 0.39
CA GLY A 705 -12.10 -17.32 -0.99
C GLY A 705 -10.69 -16.85 -1.27
N LEU A 706 -9.82 -16.90 -0.24
CA LEU A 706 -8.42 -16.54 -0.37
C LEU A 706 -7.57 -17.79 -0.43
N SER A 707 -6.59 -17.79 -1.30
CA SER A 707 -5.58 -18.83 -1.36
C SER A 707 -4.35 -18.46 -0.58
N VAL A 708 -3.57 -19.46 -0.22
CA VAL A 708 -2.34 -19.27 0.52
C VAL A 708 -1.30 -20.15 -0.16
N PRO A 709 -0.15 -19.61 -0.58
CA PRO A 709 0.90 -20.42 -1.19
C PRO A 709 1.33 -21.52 -0.26
N ARG A 710 1.63 -22.70 -0.81
CA ARG A 710 1.99 -23.88 -0.06
C ARG A 710 3.12 -23.65 0.95
N ALA A 711 4.11 -22.85 0.60
CA ALA A 711 5.22 -22.46 1.47
C ALA A 711 4.77 -21.72 2.75
N SER A 712 3.61 -21.06 2.74
CA SER A 712 3.02 -20.35 3.88
C SER A 712 1.99 -21.18 4.64
N GLN A 713 1.67 -22.41 4.20
CA GLN A 713 0.66 -23.27 4.82
C GLN A 713 1.16 -24.04 6.04
N GLU A 714 2.43 -23.85 6.44
CA GLU A 714 2.95 -24.50 7.65
C GLU A 714 2.15 -24.06 8.88
N GLY A 715 1.59 -25.04 9.60
CA GLY A 715 0.72 -24.80 10.77
C GLY A 715 -0.73 -24.41 10.45
N TRP A 716 -1.11 -24.30 9.17
CA TRP A 716 -2.40 -23.76 8.73
C TRP A 716 -3.65 -24.51 9.23
N ASN A 717 -3.51 -25.80 9.51
CA ASN A 717 -4.59 -26.62 10.07
C ASN A 717 -4.86 -26.36 11.57
N ARG A 718 -4.10 -25.48 12.23
CA ARG A 718 -4.27 -25.14 13.65
C ARG A 718 -5.04 -23.84 13.81
N ASP A 719 -5.95 -23.80 14.79
CA ASP A 719 -6.58 -22.54 15.20
C ASP A 719 -5.52 -21.57 15.73
N GLY A 720 -5.55 -20.34 15.23
CA GLY A 720 -4.54 -19.32 15.55
C GLY A 720 -3.23 -19.47 14.75
N TRP A 721 -3.27 -20.15 13.60
CA TRP A 721 -2.21 -20.10 12.58
C TRP A 721 -1.83 -18.66 12.22
N LEU A 722 -2.85 -17.83 11.98
CA LEU A 722 -2.71 -16.39 11.95
C LEU A 722 -3.60 -15.80 13.06
N ARG A 723 -3.03 -14.93 13.90
CA ARG A 723 -3.78 -14.29 14.99
C ARG A 723 -3.34 -12.87 15.24
N ILE A 724 -4.25 -12.08 15.79
CA ILE A 724 -4.01 -10.74 16.32
C ILE A 724 -4.26 -10.85 17.81
N ASP A 725 -3.22 -10.62 18.60
CA ASP A 725 -3.26 -10.77 20.04
C ASP A 725 -3.07 -9.42 20.73
N LEU A 726 -3.85 -9.16 21.77
CA LEU A 726 -3.50 -8.23 22.81
C LEU A 726 -2.55 -8.94 23.77
N GLN A 727 -1.26 -8.57 23.79
CA GLN A 727 -0.24 -9.20 24.64
C GLN A 727 -0.28 -8.71 26.10
N GLY A 728 -1.14 -7.73 26.40
CA GLY A 728 -1.30 -7.11 27.70
C GLY A 728 -0.94 -5.62 27.70
N THR A 729 -0.85 -5.05 28.89
CA THR A 729 -0.57 -3.61 29.07
C THR A 729 0.69 -3.37 29.90
N TYR A 730 1.41 -2.30 29.59
CA TYR A 730 2.54 -1.81 30.38
C TYR A 730 2.38 -0.30 30.65
N VAL A 731 3.23 0.26 31.52
CA VAL A 731 3.29 1.70 31.76
C VAL A 731 4.53 2.24 31.06
N ASP A 732 4.37 3.26 30.23
CA ASP A 732 5.47 3.88 29.51
C ASP A 732 6.31 4.79 30.43
N GLN A 733 7.34 5.42 29.86
CA GLN A 733 8.24 6.33 30.58
C GLN A 733 7.55 7.62 31.08
N ASN A 734 6.39 7.97 30.50
CA ASN A 734 5.59 9.14 30.88
C ASN A 734 4.48 8.78 31.89
N GLY A 735 4.40 7.52 32.34
CA GLY A 735 3.34 7.05 33.23
C GLY A 735 2.03 6.72 32.52
N ALA A 736 1.98 6.83 31.18
CA ALA A 736 0.82 6.45 30.38
C ALA A 736 0.73 4.93 30.27
N ARG A 737 -0.48 4.38 30.39
CA ARG A 737 -0.71 2.95 30.25
C ARG A 737 -0.89 2.61 28.78
N MET A 738 -0.07 1.70 28.26
CA MET A 738 -0.03 1.31 26.86
C MET A 738 -0.40 -0.17 26.71
N ALA A 739 -1.04 -0.53 25.61
CA ALA A 739 -1.41 -1.89 25.23
C ALA A 739 -0.62 -2.33 23.99
N ASN A 740 -0.10 -3.56 24.00
CA ASN A 740 0.59 -4.15 22.85
C ASN A 740 -0.37 -5.04 22.06
N VAL A 741 -0.62 -4.69 20.80
CA VAL A 741 -1.37 -5.51 19.84
C VAL A 741 -0.41 -6.06 18.79
N GLN A 742 -0.35 -7.38 18.64
CA GLN A 742 0.59 -8.03 17.73
C GLN A 742 -0.13 -8.94 16.76
N GLY A 743 0.21 -8.81 15.48
CA GLY A 743 -0.08 -9.82 14.48
C GLY A 743 0.95 -10.94 14.59
N GLN A 744 0.49 -12.18 14.61
CA GLN A 744 1.33 -13.37 14.68
C GLN A 744 0.99 -14.33 13.54
N PHE A 745 2.02 -14.77 12.84
CA PHE A 745 1.99 -15.89 11.91
C PHE A 745 2.80 -17.03 12.52
N ASN A 746 2.11 -18.10 12.93
CA ASN A 746 2.63 -19.12 13.83
C ASN A 746 3.19 -18.50 15.12
N THR A 747 4.52 -18.48 15.27
CA THR A 747 5.22 -17.88 16.42
C THR A 747 5.90 -16.55 16.09
N ASN A 748 5.86 -16.14 14.83
CA ASN A 748 6.56 -14.96 14.35
C ASN A 748 5.65 -13.73 14.39
N THR A 749 6.14 -12.63 14.93
CA THR A 749 5.45 -11.35 14.89
C THR A 749 5.57 -10.74 13.50
N ILE A 750 4.44 -10.46 12.87
CA ILE A 750 4.36 -9.92 11.49
C ILE A 750 4.03 -8.43 11.46
N PHE A 751 3.36 -7.94 12.51
CA PHE A 751 3.14 -6.52 12.75
C PHE A 751 3.00 -6.26 14.26
N HIS A 752 3.22 -5.04 14.68
CA HIS A 752 3.13 -4.64 16.08
C HIS A 752 2.55 -3.22 16.21
N VAL A 753 1.46 -3.09 16.95
CA VAL A 753 0.82 -1.81 17.25
C VAL A 753 0.76 -1.57 18.75
N ILE A 754 1.07 -0.35 19.20
CA ILE A 754 0.99 0.08 20.59
C ILE A 754 -0.11 1.12 20.72
N ILE A 755 -1.03 0.91 21.67
CA ILE A 755 -2.26 1.71 21.80
C ILE A 755 -2.41 2.18 23.26
N PRO A 756 -2.56 3.49 23.53
CA PRO A 756 -2.90 4.01 24.85
C PRO A 756 -4.21 3.42 25.39
N VAL A 757 -4.16 2.93 26.62
CA VAL A 757 -5.32 2.33 27.29
C VAL A 757 -6.27 3.45 27.73
N GLY A 758 -7.57 3.28 27.45
CA GLY A 758 -8.62 4.23 27.80
C GLY A 758 -8.82 5.38 26.81
N VAL A 759 -8.11 5.38 25.67
CA VAL A 759 -8.27 6.38 24.61
C VAL A 759 -9.04 5.81 23.44
N THR A 760 -10.01 6.57 22.93
CA THR A 760 -10.84 6.18 21.79
C THR A 760 -10.25 6.74 20.50
N PHE A 761 -9.71 5.84 19.68
CA PHE A 761 -9.15 6.17 18.37
C PHE A 761 -10.13 5.90 17.23
N GLY A 762 -11.09 5.00 17.47
CA GLY A 762 -11.92 4.41 16.44
C GLY A 762 -11.25 3.19 15.80
N ARG A 763 -12.03 2.13 15.54
CA ARG A 763 -11.55 0.85 15.03
C ARG A 763 -10.78 0.97 13.72
N GLU A 764 -11.23 1.82 12.79
CA GLU A 764 -10.60 1.96 11.48
C GLU A 764 -9.18 2.52 11.58
N ARG A 765 -8.97 3.48 12.48
CA ARG A 765 -7.63 4.01 12.74
C ARG A 765 -6.71 2.95 13.36
N ILE A 766 -7.24 2.14 14.25
CA ILE A 766 -6.53 1.01 14.84
C ILE A 766 -6.19 -0.05 13.78
N ARG A 767 -7.13 -0.37 12.88
CA ARG A 767 -6.92 -1.28 11.74
C ARG A 767 -5.87 -0.74 10.78
N GLN A 768 -5.93 0.55 10.45
CA GLN A 768 -4.97 1.21 9.57
C GLN A 768 -3.56 1.20 10.17
N ALA A 769 -3.43 1.41 11.48
CA ALA A 769 -2.14 1.28 12.17
C ALA A 769 -1.57 -0.14 12.07
N MET A 770 -2.41 -1.19 12.14
CA MET A 770 -1.98 -2.58 11.93
C MET A 770 -1.53 -2.84 10.49
N ILE A 771 -2.31 -2.37 9.50
CA ILE A 771 -1.96 -2.50 8.06
C ILE A 771 -0.64 -1.76 7.78
N THR A 772 -0.50 -0.56 8.32
CA THR A 772 0.72 0.24 8.17
C THR A 772 1.91 -0.48 8.77
N SER A 773 1.80 -1.00 10.00
CA SER A 773 2.85 -1.77 10.65
C SER A 773 3.25 -3.01 9.86
N LEU A 774 2.28 -3.68 9.22
CA LEU A 774 2.51 -4.83 8.35
C LEU A 774 3.25 -4.44 7.06
N GLU A 775 2.79 -3.39 6.37
CA GLU A 775 3.38 -2.91 5.12
C GLU A 775 4.81 -2.37 5.31
N THR A 776 5.12 -1.82 6.48
CA THR A 776 6.45 -1.25 6.78
C THR A 776 7.36 -2.18 7.56
N ALA A 777 6.83 -3.29 8.09
CA ALA A 777 7.52 -4.16 9.05
C ALA A 777 8.12 -3.38 10.23
N THR A 778 7.37 -2.40 10.74
CA THR A 778 7.80 -1.59 11.88
C THR A 778 6.70 -1.49 12.93
N THR A 779 7.10 -1.34 14.19
CA THR A 779 6.12 -1.08 15.26
C THR A 779 5.44 0.26 15.01
N VAL A 780 4.12 0.32 15.16
CA VAL A 780 3.32 1.54 15.05
C VAL A 780 2.76 1.88 16.43
N MET A 781 2.92 3.11 16.91
CA MET A 781 2.36 3.54 18.19
C MET A 781 1.40 4.71 18.00
N LEU A 782 0.14 4.51 18.39
CA LEU A 782 -0.91 5.53 18.34
C LEU A 782 -0.74 6.49 19.52
N ASP A 783 -0.52 7.78 19.27
CA ASP A 783 -0.46 8.76 20.36
C ASP A 783 -1.81 9.41 20.67
N ASN A 784 -1.99 9.80 21.93
CA ASN A 784 -3.14 10.57 22.39
C ASN A 784 -3.33 11.82 21.51
N PRO A 785 -4.55 12.08 20.98
CA PRO A 785 -4.79 13.30 20.25
C PRO A 785 -4.40 14.53 21.09
N PRO A 786 -3.86 15.60 20.48
CA PRO A 786 -3.29 16.76 21.18
C PRO A 786 -4.29 17.52 22.07
N ASN A 787 -5.58 17.16 22.02
CA ASN A 787 -6.65 17.73 22.85
C ASN A 787 -7.24 16.77 23.89
N THR A 788 -6.79 15.51 23.97
CA THR A 788 -7.11 14.66 25.13
C THR A 788 -6.19 15.05 26.29
N GLN A 789 -6.53 16.16 26.95
CA GLN A 789 -6.08 16.38 28.31
C GLN A 789 -6.60 15.22 29.15
N ALA A 790 -5.70 14.48 29.82
CA ALA A 790 -6.09 13.83 31.07
C ALA A 790 -6.73 14.93 31.92
N GLY A 791 -7.98 14.72 32.35
CA GLY A 791 -8.82 15.78 32.91
C GLY A 791 -8.06 16.69 33.87
N GLY A 792 -7.77 17.92 33.43
CA GLY A 792 -7.23 19.01 34.24
C GLY A 792 -5.91 19.60 33.75
N SER A 793 -5.91 20.53 32.79
CA SER A 793 -5.03 21.72 32.79
C SER A 793 -5.27 22.62 31.55
N GLN A 794 -6.02 23.72 31.69
CA GLN A 794 -6.30 24.66 30.60
C GLN A 794 -5.09 25.54 30.22
N THR A 795 -4.79 25.69 28.92
CA THR A 795 -4.37 26.97 28.30
C THR A 795 -4.43 26.85 26.76
N GLN A 796 -4.96 27.88 26.08
CA GLN A 796 -5.20 27.94 24.62
C GLN A 796 -4.00 28.49 23.82
N PRO A 797 -3.83 28.14 22.53
CA PRO A 797 -2.84 28.76 21.63
C PRO A 797 -3.43 29.80 20.66
N ILE A 798 -2.57 30.78 20.29
CA ILE A 798 -2.84 31.92 19.39
C ILE A 798 -2.11 31.68 18.05
N THR A 799 -2.75 32.05 16.93
CA THR A 799 -2.26 31.89 15.54
C THR A 799 -1.79 33.22 14.92
N THR A 800 -0.69 33.23 14.17
CA THR A 800 -0.37 34.29 13.18
C THR A 800 0.32 33.75 11.92
N ALA A 801 0.10 34.47 10.81
CA ALA A 801 0.20 34.07 9.40
C ALA A 801 1.61 34.06 8.75
N ARG A 802 1.66 33.51 7.53
CA ARG A 802 2.82 33.18 6.66
C ARG A 802 3.18 34.33 5.69
N PRO A 803 4.47 34.63 5.42
CA PRO A 803 4.91 35.42 4.26
C PRO A 803 5.55 34.55 3.13
N PRO A 804 5.72 35.12 1.91
CA PRO A 804 5.99 34.40 0.66
C PRO A 804 7.49 34.11 0.41
N GLY A 805 7.76 33.02 -0.33
CA GLY A 805 9.12 32.53 -0.61
C GLY A 805 9.79 33.14 -1.86
N PRO A 806 11.12 32.99 -1.96
CA PRO A 806 11.76 32.92 -3.28
C PRO A 806 12.92 31.91 -3.40
N GLY A 807 13.05 31.35 -4.62
CA GLY A 807 14.33 31.22 -5.35
C GLY A 807 15.15 29.93 -5.20
N ALA A 808 15.22 29.14 -6.28
CA ALA A 808 16.05 27.93 -6.42
C ALA A 808 17.55 28.22 -6.70
N PRO A 809 18.48 27.43 -6.12
CA PRO A 809 19.53 26.75 -6.92
C PRO A 809 20.02 25.40 -6.28
N PRO A 810 21.15 24.80 -6.72
CA PRO A 810 21.36 23.94 -7.87
C PRO A 810 21.44 22.42 -7.53
N ALA A 811 21.48 21.60 -8.58
CA ALA A 811 21.15 20.17 -8.60
C ALA A 811 22.29 19.19 -8.26
N GLY A 812 21.88 18.06 -7.67
CA GLY A 812 22.46 16.75 -7.90
C GLY A 812 22.83 15.98 -6.62
N GLN A 813 22.03 14.99 -6.19
CA GLN A 813 22.46 13.83 -5.37
C GLN A 813 21.38 12.75 -5.22
N TYR A 814 21.72 11.62 -4.60
CA TYR A 814 21.10 10.28 -4.70
C TYR A 814 20.29 9.88 -3.47
N TRP A 815 19.10 9.25 -3.59
CA TRP A 815 18.08 9.35 -2.52
C TRP A 815 17.46 8.09 -1.90
N ALA A 816 17.69 6.85 -2.35
CA ALA A 816 16.98 5.73 -1.67
C ALA A 816 17.70 4.41 -1.44
N ASP A 817 19.02 4.36 -1.64
CA ASP A 817 19.80 3.20 -1.19
C ASP A 817 19.89 3.14 0.36
N ALA A 818 19.79 4.30 1.02
CA ALA A 818 20.01 4.49 2.46
C ALA A 818 18.92 3.92 3.38
N ALA A 819 17.65 4.21 3.10
CA ALA A 819 16.54 3.82 3.96
C ALA A 819 16.13 2.35 3.76
N ILE A 820 16.39 1.80 2.56
CA ILE A 820 16.12 0.41 2.23
C ILE A 820 17.28 -0.50 2.64
N ARG A 821 18.55 -0.07 2.61
CA ARG A 821 19.66 -0.89 3.14
C ARG A 821 19.63 -1.07 4.64
N VAL A 822 19.17 -0.06 5.37
CA VAL A 822 18.94 -0.12 6.81
C VAL A 822 17.75 -1.07 7.11
N ALA A 823 16.71 -1.15 6.27
CA ALA A 823 15.65 -2.15 6.44
C ALA A 823 15.89 -3.51 5.75
N GLY A 824 16.84 -3.65 4.82
CA GLY A 824 16.83 -4.71 3.81
C GLY A 824 18.13 -5.51 3.64
N ILE A 825 19.20 -5.18 4.36
CA ILE A 825 20.44 -5.98 4.31
C ILE A 825 20.27 -7.18 5.25
N GLY A 826 19.89 -8.31 4.66
CA GLY A 826 19.95 -9.61 5.33
C GLY A 826 20.04 -10.82 4.40
N LEU A 827 19.47 -10.80 3.18
CA LEU A 827 19.17 -12.09 2.52
C LEU A 827 19.30 -12.17 0.99
N MET A 828 20.23 -11.47 0.33
CA MET A 828 20.57 -11.77 -1.08
C MET A 828 22.08 -11.78 -1.38
N SER A 829 22.86 -12.50 -0.57
CA SER A 829 24.23 -12.91 -0.95
C SER A 829 24.59 -14.35 -0.52
N MET A 830 23.60 -15.21 -0.25
CA MET A 830 23.80 -16.65 -0.09
C MET A 830 22.65 -17.44 -0.72
N MET A 831 22.65 -17.51 -2.06
CA MET A 831 22.06 -18.63 -2.81
C MET A 831 22.86 -18.85 -4.11
N LEU A 832 24.19 -18.79 -3.97
CA LEU A 832 25.18 -19.37 -4.88
C LEU A 832 26.34 -19.87 -4.00
N LEU A 833 26.02 -20.87 -3.17
CA LEU A 833 26.90 -21.91 -2.65
C LEU A 833 26.03 -23.03 -2.05
#